data_AF-A0A835DJE7-F1
#
_entry.id   AF-A0A835DJE7-F1
#
_cell.length_a   1.000
_cell.length_b   1.000
_cell.length_c   1.000
_cell.angle_alpha   90.00
_cell.angle_beta   90.00
_cell.angle_gamma   90.00
#
_symmetry.space_group_name_H-M   'P 1'
#
loop_
_entity.id
_entity.type
_entity.pdbx_description
1 polymer ?
#
loop_
_entity_poly.entity_id
_entity_poly.type
_entity_poly.pdbx_seq_one_letter_code
_entity_poly.pdbx_strand_id
1 'polypeptide(L)'
;MVYKLESCRSYVCDETYTTGQLSGGLMRSNVKRISLPCIDGVRRINSPGIVEIIKNSADGAAVITAMSELPQVIDTTGWVMIDCGAKMSYIDGNGIRWKTDDEFIEAGENRIVSNNEAGVPQQMESLRSFTKKSKNCYSLPTTKDVRYLIRAGFYYGNYDGLNRPPLFHLVIDRDDWSTVDFLIDRPVYNEVIYTGNGNNASVCLSQIGNDVPFISSLEALPLLEDMYSGMTRDFMWFKSYRFHFGGSDVIRYPDDKYNRVWDPLNVSDVIAVTANFTNLTSTTVDYPPELAFLKAIEAPKSTYPISLWFEFSTSSNRFNYVSLYYTEVSELQPNETRSFSIYVDGEDLGFTIKPRYRFGEGVRTTTRLLGNMNVVLYPMEGSTLPPIISAIEIYTASPPLATTGTTQDDLDGLEILMKAFKQLQGWTGDPCLPMYTQWDWVYCNYYDLDGPSRVTQLLLSGYGLDGPLPQFDQMQALEFIDLSNNSLDGKIPSFLGKLPNIRTLDLSHNNFSGHVPRSVTNRSKKMNYNVIGNPLLHPRGINKALIIGLAIGVILVVVIVYCFYRRKQRARTAVIATELVYIGKETQAWPPRGNVTINVSSKEVTKPLPQGEEIPVSVDAGELTQPSTRPSNLLRHEGVGEANGDGKAGPASNTTGWVMIDCGAETSYIDQNGIRWRADEEFIQAGENRIVNSSNEAVVPQQMESLRIFTQKSRNCYSLPTIKDVRYLIRAGFYYGNYDGHHWPPEMILVIDRDEWGAVITRIDGLVYKEIIYTSIGNNVSVCLSQLLDYVPFISSLEALPLLEDMYSGMTRNLMWFNSYRFHFGGTDVIRYPEDRYNRLWNPLNVSNTIVVTGDFSNLTSTAIDYPPESAFLKAIEAPKSTSPISLRFKFDTSNRFNYVSLYYSEVLVLQPNETRSFSIHVDGKDLGFTIRPRYRIGEGVRTTTSLSGNMNIVLYPMKGSTLPPIISAIEIYTASPQLATTGTHKDDLDGLAILMRTFKQLQGWTGDPCLPMYSTWDWLYCSYFDIDSPRVISLALSGHGLDGPLPKFKQMKALAFIDLSNNSLDGKIPSFLGKLPDIRTLVTGNPLLLPRGSNKALIIGLATGIPVGFVLLLILVYYFYWKKQEARTAVTATEVVYTGREAQARPPGDNVTINVSSE
;
A
#
# COMPACT_ATOMS: atom_id res chain seq x y z
N MET A 1 50.61 -14.26 -6.93
CA MET A 1 51.11 -14.59 -8.28
C MET A 1 50.74 -13.44 -9.21
N VAL A 2 51.74 -12.86 -9.86
CA VAL A 2 51.67 -11.63 -10.66
C VAL A 2 51.34 -11.97 -12.11
N TYR A 3 50.34 -11.32 -12.71
CA TYR A 3 50.16 -11.14 -14.16
C TYR A 3 49.49 -9.77 -14.34
N LYS A 4 50.23 -8.67 -14.55
CA LYS A 4 50.78 -8.15 -15.82
C LYS A 4 49.70 -7.99 -16.92
N LEU A 5 49.05 -6.83 -16.89
CA LEU A 5 48.33 -6.21 -17.99
C LEU A 5 49.34 -5.82 -19.08
N GLU A 6 49.20 -6.40 -20.28
CA GLU A 6 49.77 -5.84 -21.51
C GLU A 6 48.65 -5.60 -22.51
N SER A 7 48.74 -4.42 -23.11
CA SER A 7 47.80 -3.71 -23.97
C SER A 7 47.47 -4.43 -25.28
N CYS A 8 46.20 -4.40 -25.69
CA CYS A 8 45.81 -4.48 -27.10
C CYS A 8 45.44 -3.07 -27.61
N ARG A 9 46.39 -2.41 -28.28
CA ARG A 9 46.14 -1.29 -29.20
C ARG A 9 45.86 -1.84 -30.61
N SER A 10 44.84 -1.28 -31.24
CA SER A 10 44.64 -1.06 -32.69
C SER A 10 45.17 -2.09 -33.69
N TYR A 11 44.26 -2.73 -34.43
CA TYR A 11 44.55 -3.16 -35.80
C TYR A 11 44.12 -2.06 -36.78
N VAL A 12 45.11 -1.35 -37.33
CA VAL A 12 45.02 -0.68 -38.63
C VAL A 12 45.22 -1.75 -39.69
N CYS A 13 44.35 -1.79 -40.70
CA CYS A 13 44.58 -2.56 -41.91
C CYS A 13 45.72 -1.90 -42.68
N ASP A 14 46.80 -2.64 -42.91
CA ASP A 14 47.74 -2.33 -43.98
C ASP A 14 47.98 -3.63 -44.76
N GLU A 15 47.62 -3.61 -46.05
CA GLU A 15 47.96 -4.67 -46.98
C GLU A 15 49.41 -4.47 -47.40
N THR A 16 50.29 -5.44 -47.14
CA THR A 16 51.24 -5.95 -48.16
C THR A 16 52.01 -7.17 -47.65
N TYR A 17 52.16 -8.13 -48.55
CA TYR A 17 52.87 -9.40 -48.41
C TYR A 17 54.33 -9.25 -47.94
N THR A 18 54.80 -10.12 -47.04
CA THR A 18 55.90 -11.08 -47.34
C THR A 18 56.18 -12.06 -46.19
N THR A 19 56.69 -13.21 -46.62
CA THR A 19 56.96 -14.50 -45.97
C THR A 19 58.00 -14.52 -44.84
N GLY A 20 57.86 -15.47 -43.90
CA GLY A 20 58.97 -16.06 -43.12
C GLY A 20 58.64 -16.30 -41.65
N GLN A 21 58.09 -17.47 -41.29
CA GLN A 21 58.81 -18.65 -40.75
C GLN A 21 59.14 -18.62 -39.23
N LEU A 22 58.55 -19.61 -38.54
CA LEU A 22 59.09 -20.42 -37.42
C LEU A 22 59.25 -19.67 -36.08
N SER A 23 58.91 -20.18 -34.90
CA SER A 23 58.70 -21.52 -34.32
C SER A 23 58.10 -21.25 -32.91
N GLY A 24 57.40 -22.11 -32.18
CA GLY A 24 57.23 -23.54 -32.20
C GLY A 24 57.07 -24.01 -30.75
N GLY A 25 55.86 -24.45 -30.38
CA GLY A 25 55.56 -25.36 -29.26
C GLY A 25 55.71 -24.87 -27.81
N LEU A 26 55.13 -25.54 -26.82
CA LEU A 26 54.22 -26.69 -26.80
C LEU A 26 53.77 -26.89 -25.33
N MET A 27 52.50 -27.25 -25.11
CA MET A 27 51.96 -28.15 -24.06
C MET A 27 52.11 -27.76 -22.56
N ARG A 28 51.25 -28.16 -21.61
CA ARG A 28 49.97 -28.90 -21.49
C ARG A 28 49.62 -28.81 -19.99
N SER A 29 48.34 -28.61 -19.63
CA SER A 29 47.53 -29.62 -18.93
C SER A 29 46.22 -29.05 -18.35
N ASN A 30 45.11 -29.69 -18.76
CA ASN A 30 43.87 -30.03 -18.03
C ASN A 30 43.21 -28.91 -17.18
N VAL A 31 41.94 -28.54 -17.41
CA VAL A 31 40.76 -29.26 -16.87
C VAL A 31 39.48 -28.98 -17.70
N LYS A 32 38.73 -30.06 -17.95
CA LYS A 32 37.29 -30.28 -18.27
C LYS A 32 36.49 -29.21 -19.04
N ARG A 33 36.07 -29.62 -20.24
CA ARG A 33 34.92 -29.12 -21.01
C ARG A 33 33.63 -29.16 -20.19
N ILE A 34 32.90 -28.04 -20.18
CA ILE A 34 31.44 -28.01 -20.13
C ILE A 34 31.00 -27.28 -21.41
N SER A 35 30.25 -28.00 -22.23
CA SER A 35 29.63 -27.55 -23.48
C SER A 35 28.21 -27.08 -23.21
N LEU A 36 27.86 -25.87 -23.64
CA LEU A 36 26.47 -25.41 -23.82
C LEU A 36 26.38 -24.69 -25.19
N PRO A 37 25.19 -24.68 -25.83
CA PRO A 37 25.03 -24.76 -27.27
C PRO A 37 24.95 -23.40 -27.95
N CYS A 38 25.54 -23.29 -29.14
CA CYS A 38 25.25 -22.22 -30.09
C CYS A 38 23.82 -22.39 -30.62
N ILE A 39 22.99 -21.36 -30.46
CA ILE A 39 21.76 -21.19 -31.24
C ILE A 39 22.13 -20.35 -32.46
N ASP A 40 22.01 -20.97 -33.64
CA ASP A 40 22.27 -20.40 -34.96
C ASP A 40 21.22 -19.32 -35.33
N GLY A 41 21.71 -18.19 -35.85
CA GLY A 41 20.84 -17.10 -36.28
C GLY A 41 21.51 -15.99 -37.10
N VAL A 42 22.58 -16.26 -37.86
CA VAL A 42 23.10 -15.31 -38.86
C VAL A 42 22.84 -15.86 -40.25
N ARG A 43 21.70 -15.45 -40.85
CA ARG A 43 21.49 -15.62 -42.29
C ARG A 43 22.43 -14.66 -43.04
N ARG A 44 23.36 -15.25 -43.79
CA ARG A 44 24.07 -14.60 -44.90
C ARG A 44 23.06 -13.95 -45.84
N ILE A 45 23.13 -12.63 -46.00
CA ILE A 45 22.58 -11.96 -47.18
C ILE A 45 23.64 -12.11 -48.29
N ASN A 46 23.51 -13.18 -49.06
CA ASN A 46 24.01 -13.20 -50.44
C ASN A 46 22.89 -12.62 -51.32
N SER A 47 23.10 -11.41 -51.84
CA SER A 47 22.30 -10.86 -52.94
C SER A 47 23.25 -10.44 -54.08
N PRO A 48 23.26 -11.14 -55.23
CA PRO A 48 24.08 -10.80 -56.38
C PRO A 48 23.43 -9.69 -57.23
N GLY A 49 23.11 -8.55 -56.61
CA GLY A 49 22.43 -7.42 -57.27
C GLY A 49 23.09 -6.05 -57.09
N ILE A 50 24.15 -5.94 -56.29
CA ILE A 50 24.83 -4.64 -55.98
C ILE A 50 26.24 -4.56 -56.58
N VAL A 51 26.68 -5.59 -57.30
CA VAL A 51 28.03 -5.66 -57.91
C VAL A 51 28.03 -5.20 -59.38
N GLU A 52 26.89 -4.85 -59.97
CA GLU A 52 26.81 -4.47 -61.41
C GLU A 52 26.58 -2.97 -61.68
N ILE A 53 26.45 -2.13 -60.64
CA ILE A 53 26.30 -0.66 -60.81
C ILE A 53 27.64 0.08 -60.59
N ILE A 54 28.63 -0.53 -59.94
CA ILE A 54 29.93 0.09 -59.61
C ILE A 54 31.03 -0.30 -60.62
N LYS A 55 30.68 -0.33 -61.92
CA LYS A 55 31.70 -0.41 -62.99
C LYS A 55 31.61 0.68 -64.05
N ASN A 56 30.60 1.56 -64.03
CA ASN A 56 30.37 2.51 -65.12
C ASN A 56 30.00 3.95 -64.70
N SER A 57 30.38 4.45 -63.51
CA SER A 57 30.28 5.89 -63.23
C SER A 57 31.66 6.49 -62.99
N ALA A 58 32.08 7.32 -63.93
CA ALA A 58 33.21 8.22 -63.80
C ALA A 58 32.86 9.32 -62.77
N ASP A 59 32.97 9.00 -61.48
CA ASP A 59 33.09 9.98 -60.38
C ASP A 59 33.38 9.25 -59.05
N GLY A 60 34.56 8.63 -58.96
CA GLY A 60 35.05 7.99 -57.74
C GLY A 60 35.42 8.97 -56.61
N ALA A 61 35.47 10.27 -56.89
CA ALA A 61 35.78 11.30 -55.90
C ALA A 61 34.56 11.73 -55.06
N ALA A 62 33.34 11.66 -55.62
CA ALA A 62 32.13 12.06 -54.91
C ALA A 62 31.65 11.01 -53.87
N VAL A 63 31.97 9.73 -54.08
CA VAL A 63 31.58 8.64 -53.18
C VAL A 63 32.44 8.61 -51.91
N ILE A 64 33.71 9.01 -51.99
CA ILE A 64 34.60 9.07 -50.82
C ILE A 64 34.26 10.26 -49.92
N THR A 65 33.82 11.39 -50.49
CA THR A 65 33.32 12.53 -49.70
C THR A 65 31.94 12.25 -49.07
N ALA A 66 31.11 11.41 -49.68
CA ALA A 66 29.83 10.98 -49.09
C ALA A 66 29.97 9.93 -47.97
N MET A 67 31.11 9.22 -47.88
CA MET A 67 31.38 8.26 -46.79
C MET A 67 32.02 8.90 -45.55
N SER A 68 32.49 10.16 -45.62
CA SER A 68 32.96 10.92 -44.44
C SER A 68 31.85 11.67 -43.69
N GLU A 69 30.62 11.68 -44.21
CA GLU A 69 29.43 12.27 -43.57
C GLU A 69 28.42 11.22 -43.07
N LEU A 70 28.80 9.95 -43.06
CA LEU A 70 28.05 8.94 -42.30
C LEU A 70 28.49 9.05 -40.83
N PRO A 71 27.55 9.27 -39.88
CA PRO A 71 27.87 9.17 -38.46
C PRO A 71 28.59 7.84 -38.22
N GLN A 72 29.72 7.86 -37.52
CA GLN A 72 30.35 6.63 -37.07
C GLN A 72 29.26 5.78 -36.42
N VAL A 73 29.09 4.53 -36.86
CA VAL A 73 28.21 3.59 -36.20
C VAL A 73 28.85 3.30 -34.85
N ILE A 74 28.39 4.02 -33.84
CA ILE A 74 28.86 3.92 -32.45
C ILE A 74 28.41 2.56 -31.91
N ASP A 75 29.28 1.89 -31.17
CA ASP A 75 29.03 0.56 -30.62
C ASP A 75 28.02 0.65 -29.46
N THR A 76 26.74 0.84 -29.81
CA THR A 76 25.59 0.78 -28.90
C THR A 76 25.14 -0.66 -28.68
N THR A 77 26.04 -1.65 -28.81
CA THR A 77 25.67 -3.06 -28.63
C THR A 77 25.12 -3.28 -27.23
N GLY A 78 23.91 -3.84 -27.16
CA GLY A 78 23.23 -4.13 -25.90
C GLY A 78 22.37 -2.99 -25.34
N TRP A 79 22.35 -1.79 -25.94
CA TRP A 79 21.42 -0.73 -25.50
C TRP A 79 19.99 -1.04 -25.93
N VAL A 80 19.05 -0.81 -25.02
CA VAL A 80 17.61 -0.88 -25.27
C VAL A 80 17.03 0.50 -25.02
N MET A 81 16.67 1.19 -26.11
CA MET A 81 16.10 2.54 -26.08
C MET A 81 14.70 2.46 -26.67
N ILE A 82 13.68 2.69 -25.86
CA ILE A 82 12.27 2.51 -26.23
C ILE A 82 11.56 3.86 -26.16
N ASP A 83 10.97 4.26 -27.27
CA ASP A 83 9.98 5.35 -27.34
C ASP A 83 8.59 4.72 -27.25
N CYS A 84 7.93 4.95 -26.11
CA CYS A 84 6.69 4.29 -25.77
C CYS A 84 5.53 4.96 -26.49
N GLY A 85 4.76 4.18 -27.26
CA GLY A 85 3.66 4.68 -28.08
C GLY A 85 4.07 5.21 -29.45
N ALA A 86 5.36 5.21 -29.79
CA ALA A 86 5.84 5.58 -31.12
C ALA A 86 5.29 4.65 -32.21
N LYS A 87 5.04 5.21 -33.40
CA LYS A 87 4.54 4.44 -34.55
C LYS A 87 5.64 3.70 -35.31
N MET A 88 6.87 4.19 -35.26
CA MET A 88 8.01 3.60 -35.95
C MET A 88 9.31 3.93 -35.23
N SER A 89 10.27 3.01 -35.34
CA SER A 89 11.64 3.21 -34.85
C SER A 89 12.37 4.28 -35.66
N TYR A 90 13.26 5.04 -35.02
CA TYR A 90 14.02 6.12 -35.64
C TYR A 90 15.41 6.27 -35.02
N ILE A 91 16.22 7.14 -35.61
CA ILE A 91 17.49 7.58 -35.05
C ILE A 91 17.35 9.07 -34.74
N ASP A 92 17.61 9.47 -33.50
CA ASP A 92 17.48 10.86 -33.08
C ASP A 92 18.65 11.73 -33.56
N GLY A 93 18.57 13.04 -33.29
CA GLY A 93 19.62 14.00 -33.67
C GLY A 93 20.98 13.75 -33.01
N ASN A 94 21.06 12.93 -31.95
CA ASN A 94 22.30 12.53 -31.31
C ASN A 94 22.85 11.21 -31.88
N GLY A 95 22.15 10.56 -32.81
CA GLY A 95 22.53 9.27 -33.37
C GLY A 95 22.07 8.06 -32.56
N ILE A 96 21.18 8.23 -31.56
CA ILE A 96 20.63 7.13 -30.76
C ILE A 96 19.47 6.49 -31.51
N ARG A 97 19.49 5.16 -31.65
CA ARG A 97 18.40 4.39 -32.23
C ARG A 97 17.30 4.12 -31.19
N TRP A 98 16.13 4.70 -31.38
CA TRP A 98 14.92 4.47 -30.59
C TRP A 98 14.03 3.43 -31.26
N LYS A 99 13.56 2.44 -30.50
CA LYS A 99 12.62 1.39 -30.93
C LYS A 99 11.21 1.71 -30.47
N THR A 100 10.22 1.10 -31.13
CA THR A 100 8.84 1.08 -30.59
C THR A 100 8.77 0.10 -29.42
N ASP A 101 7.74 0.25 -28.60
CA ASP A 101 7.50 -0.58 -27.42
C ASP A 101 6.75 -1.90 -27.69
N ASP A 102 6.27 -2.12 -28.91
CA ASP A 102 5.43 -3.28 -29.27
C ASP A 102 6.10 -4.64 -29.02
N GLU A 103 7.44 -4.72 -29.05
CA GLU A 103 8.20 -5.94 -28.73
C GLU A 103 8.35 -6.20 -27.22
N PHE A 104 8.05 -5.20 -26.39
CA PHE A 104 8.34 -5.21 -24.95
C PHE A 104 7.07 -5.22 -24.09
N ILE A 105 5.93 -4.82 -24.65
CA ILE A 105 4.63 -4.83 -23.96
C ILE A 105 3.46 -5.01 -24.94
N GLU A 106 2.47 -5.81 -24.54
CA GLU A 106 1.25 -6.06 -25.34
C GLU A 106 0.04 -5.21 -24.89
N ALA A 107 0.07 -4.66 -23.68
CA ALA A 107 -1.02 -3.91 -23.08
C ALA A 107 -0.94 -2.41 -23.41
N GLY A 108 -2.03 -1.68 -23.16
CA GLY A 108 -2.08 -0.21 -23.27
C GLY A 108 -2.45 0.32 -24.66
N GLU A 109 -2.59 1.64 -24.75
CA GLU A 109 -2.96 2.38 -25.95
C GLU A 109 -1.95 3.50 -26.21
N ASN A 110 -1.53 3.63 -27.48
CA ASN A 110 -0.62 4.68 -27.90
C ASN A 110 -1.37 6.03 -27.94
N ARG A 111 -0.75 7.07 -27.39
CA ARG A 111 -1.25 8.43 -27.35
C ARG A 111 -0.15 9.39 -27.81
N ILE A 112 -0.60 10.54 -28.32
CA ILE A 112 0.27 11.65 -28.69
C ILE A 112 0.08 12.73 -27.65
N VAL A 113 1.16 13.38 -27.25
CA VAL A 113 1.11 14.48 -26.29
C VAL A 113 0.44 15.71 -26.93
N SER A 114 -0.55 16.30 -26.24
CA SER A 114 -1.39 17.37 -26.76
C SER A 114 -0.68 18.73 -26.79
N ASN A 115 0.09 19.04 -25.75
CA ASN A 115 0.82 20.30 -25.59
C ASN A 115 2.32 20.04 -25.75
N ASN A 116 2.83 20.14 -26.97
CA ASN A 116 4.26 19.96 -27.21
C ASN A 116 4.94 21.34 -27.17
N GLU A 117 5.62 21.64 -26.06
CA GLU A 117 6.41 22.87 -25.93
C GLU A 117 7.73 22.77 -26.71
N ALA A 118 8.27 23.91 -27.15
CA ALA A 118 9.54 23.94 -27.86
C ALA A 118 10.69 23.46 -26.94
N GLY A 119 11.41 22.41 -27.35
CA GLY A 119 12.56 21.87 -26.62
C GLY A 119 12.32 20.51 -25.94
N VAL A 120 11.12 19.94 -26.04
CA VAL A 120 10.83 18.57 -25.59
C VAL A 120 11.54 17.55 -26.51
N PRO A 121 12.25 16.54 -25.96
CA PRO A 121 12.87 15.49 -26.77
C PRO A 121 11.84 14.66 -27.54
N GLN A 122 12.20 14.19 -28.75
CA GLN A 122 11.29 13.45 -29.63
C GLN A 122 10.63 12.23 -28.95
N GLN A 123 11.37 11.48 -28.13
CA GLN A 123 10.87 10.30 -27.40
C GLN A 123 9.87 10.63 -26.28
N MET A 124 9.54 11.91 -26.09
CA MET A 124 8.51 12.37 -25.16
C MET A 124 7.25 12.84 -25.87
N GLU A 125 7.25 12.91 -27.21
CA GLU A 125 6.08 13.36 -27.99
C GLU A 125 4.98 12.30 -28.08
N SER A 126 5.34 11.02 -27.86
CA SER A 126 4.45 9.89 -27.68
C SER A 126 4.45 9.35 -26.26
N LEU A 127 3.36 8.67 -25.91
CA LEU A 127 3.28 7.86 -24.70
C LEU A 127 2.37 6.66 -24.92
N ARG A 128 2.53 5.64 -24.08
CA ARG A 128 1.58 4.53 -23.93
C ARG A 128 0.83 4.69 -22.61
N SER A 129 -0.50 4.57 -22.67
CA SER A 129 -1.44 4.75 -21.54
C SER A 129 -2.17 3.44 -21.22
N PHE A 130 -2.39 3.15 -19.93
CA PHE A 130 -2.90 1.87 -19.45
C PHE A 130 -4.25 1.99 -18.72
N THR A 131 -5.35 1.87 -19.47
CA THR A 131 -6.72 2.13 -18.96
C THR A 131 -7.49 0.89 -18.48
N LYS A 132 -6.97 -0.32 -18.74
CA LYS A 132 -7.74 -1.57 -18.59
C LYS A 132 -7.33 -2.46 -17.43
N LYS A 133 -6.08 -2.34 -16.97
CA LYS A 133 -5.48 -3.19 -15.95
C LYS A 133 -4.79 -2.31 -14.94
N SER A 134 -4.87 -2.69 -13.67
CA SER A 134 -4.16 -1.99 -12.60
C SER A 134 -2.65 -2.09 -12.74
N LYS A 135 -2.10 -3.24 -13.17
CA LYS A 135 -0.66 -3.46 -13.33
C LYS A 135 -0.28 -3.86 -14.74
N ASN A 136 0.74 -3.20 -15.29
CA ASN A 136 1.20 -3.39 -16.67
C ASN A 136 2.72 -3.38 -16.70
N CYS A 137 3.36 -4.43 -17.23
CA CYS A 137 4.82 -4.55 -17.16
C CYS A 137 5.48 -4.75 -18.52
N TYR A 138 6.55 -4.01 -18.73
CA TYR A 138 7.51 -4.17 -19.81
C TYR A 138 8.49 -5.28 -19.48
N SER A 139 8.84 -6.11 -20.47
CA SER A 139 9.91 -7.10 -20.34
C SER A 139 11.18 -6.60 -21.00
N LEU A 140 12.14 -6.12 -20.20
CA LEU A 140 13.43 -5.64 -20.69
C LEU A 140 14.46 -6.77 -20.69
N PRO A 141 15.21 -6.98 -21.79
CA PRO A 141 16.28 -7.97 -21.80
C PRO A 141 17.43 -7.50 -20.90
N THR A 142 17.84 -8.36 -19.98
CA THR A 142 18.95 -8.13 -19.05
C THR A 142 19.85 -9.36 -19.02
N THR A 143 20.95 -9.30 -18.27
CA THR A 143 21.83 -10.44 -18.05
C THR A 143 22.07 -10.54 -16.57
N LYS A 144 21.98 -11.76 -16.04
CA LYS A 144 22.22 -12.03 -14.64
C LYS A 144 23.58 -11.45 -14.23
N ASP A 145 23.63 -10.81 -13.07
CA ASP A 145 24.83 -10.25 -12.44
C ASP A 145 25.46 -9.04 -13.16
N VAL A 146 24.88 -8.57 -14.27
CA VAL A 146 25.31 -7.35 -14.98
C VAL A 146 24.54 -6.15 -14.43
N ARG A 147 25.24 -5.03 -14.19
CA ARG A 147 24.61 -3.76 -13.81
C ARG A 147 24.07 -3.05 -15.04
N TYR A 148 22.87 -2.52 -14.91
CA TYR A 148 22.20 -1.70 -15.91
C TYR A 148 21.88 -0.34 -15.31
N LEU A 149 22.09 0.72 -16.08
CA LEU A 149 21.38 1.97 -15.88
C LEU A 149 20.01 1.80 -16.56
N ILE A 150 18.95 1.88 -15.76
CA ILE A 150 17.56 1.84 -16.24
C ILE A 150 16.93 3.19 -15.97
N ARG A 151 16.30 3.78 -17.00
CA ARG A 151 15.64 5.09 -16.91
C ARG A 151 14.24 5.00 -17.49
N ALA A 152 13.24 5.35 -16.70
CA ALA A 152 11.86 5.51 -17.14
C ALA A 152 11.55 7.00 -17.26
N GLY A 153 11.04 7.40 -18.42
CA GLY A 153 10.74 8.78 -18.76
C GLY A 153 9.25 9.01 -18.97
N PHE A 154 8.76 10.14 -18.47
CA PHE A 154 7.35 10.47 -18.47
C PHE A 154 7.12 11.92 -18.86
N TYR A 155 6.26 12.16 -19.85
CA TYR A 155 5.76 13.49 -20.17
C TYR A 155 4.24 13.45 -20.34
N TYR A 156 3.53 14.04 -19.38
CA TYR A 156 2.07 14.02 -19.37
C TYR A 156 1.49 14.87 -20.52
N GLY A 157 1.99 16.11 -20.64
CA GLY A 157 1.60 17.12 -21.65
C GLY A 157 0.10 17.16 -21.97
N ASN A 158 -0.73 16.89 -20.96
CA ASN A 158 -2.18 16.84 -21.01
C ASN A 158 -2.76 15.97 -22.16
N TYR A 159 -2.19 14.78 -22.37
CA TYR A 159 -2.64 13.87 -23.45
C TYR A 159 -4.10 13.44 -23.36
N ASP A 160 -4.69 13.46 -22.16
CA ASP A 160 -6.08 13.05 -21.88
C ASP A 160 -7.04 14.23 -21.72
N GLY A 161 -6.54 15.47 -21.73
CA GLY A 161 -7.34 16.69 -21.57
C GLY A 161 -7.81 16.99 -20.15
N LEU A 162 -7.37 16.23 -19.13
CA LEU A 162 -7.85 16.38 -17.74
C LEU A 162 -7.11 17.46 -16.94
N ASN A 163 -5.94 17.93 -17.40
CA ASN A 163 -5.05 18.85 -16.68
C ASN A 163 -4.68 18.36 -15.27
N ARG A 164 -4.69 17.04 -15.05
CA ARG A 164 -4.38 16.41 -13.77
C ARG A 164 -3.49 15.20 -14.03
N PRO A 165 -2.17 15.33 -13.86
CA PRO A 165 -1.28 14.20 -14.00
C PRO A 165 -1.69 13.06 -13.04
N PRO A 166 -1.77 11.81 -13.52
CA PRO A 166 -2.12 10.65 -12.70
C PRO A 166 -0.98 10.29 -11.75
N LEU A 167 -1.24 9.77 -10.56
CA LEU A 167 -0.22 9.14 -9.71
C LEU A 167 -0.24 7.61 -9.88
N PHE A 168 0.94 7.00 -9.94
CA PHE A 168 1.08 5.55 -10.00
C PHE A 168 2.44 5.06 -9.51
N HIS A 169 2.51 3.79 -9.14
CA HIS A 169 3.75 3.16 -8.70
C HIS A 169 4.54 2.63 -9.89
N LEU A 170 5.86 2.74 -9.78
CA LEU A 170 6.86 2.15 -10.64
C LEU A 170 7.60 1.08 -9.85
N VAL A 171 7.67 -0.12 -10.43
CA VAL A 171 8.21 -1.32 -9.80
C VAL A 171 9.16 -1.99 -10.78
N ILE A 172 10.27 -2.56 -10.30
CA ILE A 172 11.11 -3.45 -11.10
C ILE A 172 11.14 -4.84 -10.49
N ASP A 173 10.83 -5.84 -11.31
CA ASP A 173 10.52 -7.22 -10.92
C ASP A 173 9.45 -7.31 -9.83
N ARG A 174 9.87 -7.31 -8.57
CA ARG A 174 9.06 -7.44 -7.36
C ARG A 174 9.37 -6.35 -6.32
N ASP A 175 10.28 -5.45 -6.65
CA ASP A 175 10.84 -4.45 -5.75
C ASP A 175 10.39 -3.04 -6.15
N ASP A 176 10.13 -2.23 -5.14
CA ASP A 176 9.67 -0.86 -5.32
C ASP A 176 10.77 0.04 -5.87
N TRP A 177 10.45 0.73 -6.97
CA TRP A 177 11.33 1.74 -7.53
C TRP A 177 10.92 3.13 -7.07
N SER A 178 9.71 3.58 -7.38
CA SER A 178 9.27 4.94 -7.08
C SER A 178 7.76 5.11 -7.23
N THR A 179 7.18 6.09 -6.54
CA THR A 179 5.88 6.66 -6.94
C THR A 179 6.16 7.85 -7.83
N VAL A 180 5.65 7.83 -9.06
CA VAL A 180 5.94 8.88 -10.03
C VAL A 180 5.11 10.12 -9.68
N ASP A 181 5.78 11.22 -9.33
CA ASP A 181 5.17 12.55 -9.18
C ASP A 181 5.52 13.38 -10.42
N PHE A 182 4.54 14.14 -10.91
CA PHE A 182 4.59 14.76 -12.23
C PHE A 182 4.59 16.27 -12.16
N LEU A 183 5.29 16.84 -13.14
CA LEU A 183 5.15 18.23 -13.53
C LEU A 183 4.34 18.26 -14.83
N ILE A 184 3.35 19.15 -14.91
CA ILE A 184 2.43 19.22 -16.08
C ILE A 184 3.19 19.63 -17.35
N ASP A 185 4.21 20.48 -17.20
CA ASP A 185 4.87 21.26 -18.24
C ASP A 185 6.21 20.68 -18.71
N ARG A 186 6.77 19.68 -18.04
CA ARG A 186 8.11 19.14 -18.39
C ARG A 186 8.24 17.63 -18.17
N PRO A 187 9.13 16.96 -18.92
CA PRO A 187 9.41 15.55 -18.70
C PRO A 187 10.03 15.27 -17.33
N VAL A 188 9.63 14.16 -16.71
CA VAL A 188 10.18 13.62 -15.47
C VAL A 188 10.89 12.30 -15.78
N TYR A 189 12.04 12.07 -15.15
CA TYR A 189 12.83 10.86 -15.34
C TYR A 189 13.15 10.21 -14.01
N ASN A 190 12.83 8.93 -13.88
CA ASN A 190 13.28 8.09 -12.79
C ASN A 190 14.44 7.22 -13.31
N GLU A 191 15.58 7.25 -12.62
CA GLU A 191 16.78 6.49 -13.00
C GLU A 191 17.24 5.61 -11.84
N VAL A 192 17.66 4.39 -12.14
CA VAL A 192 18.18 3.42 -11.19
C VAL A 192 19.36 2.65 -11.77
N ILE A 193 20.35 2.35 -10.93
CA ILE A 193 21.31 1.28 -11.21
C ILE A 193 20.74 -0.02 -10.64
N TYR A 194 20.43 -0.95 -11.53
CA TYR A 194 19.82 -2.23 -11.20
C TYR A 194 20.74 -3.37 -11.65
N THR A 195 20.88 -4.41 -10.81
CA THR A 195 21.64 -5.61 -11.16
C THR A 195 20.69 -6.67 -11.68
N GLY A 196 20.90 -7.12 -12.92
CA GLY A 196 20.05 -8.13 -13.54
C GLY A 196 19.97 -9.42 -12.71
N ASN A 197 18.75 -9.90 -12.45
CA ASN A 197 18.53 -11.17 -11.75
C ASN A 197 18.29 -12.36 -12.72
N GLY A 198 18.26 -12.11 -14.03
CA GLY A 198 17.96 -13.11 -15.03
C GLY A 198 18.21 -12.63 -16.46
N ASN A 199 17.53 -13.25 -17.42
CA ASN A 199 17.61 -12.86 -18.83
C ASN A 199 16.70 -11.66 -19.15
N ASN A 200 15.72 -11.38 -18.29
CA ASN A 200 14.80 -10.27 -18.44
C ASN A 200 14.56 -9.63 -17.06
N ALA A 201 14.34 -8.33 -17.04
CA ALA A 201 13.80 -7.58 -15.90
C ALA A 201 12.41 -7.04 -16.28
N SER A 202 11.48 -7.06 -15.34
CA SER A 202 10.12 -6.59 -15.52
C SER A 202 9.96 -5.17 -14.99
N VAL A 203 9.72 -4.16 -15.82
CA VAL A 203 9.43 -2.79 -15.36
C VAL A 203 7.92 -2.58 -15.39
N CYS A 204 7.31 -2.52 -14.22
CA CYS A 204 5.86 -2.48 -14.02
C CYS A 204 5.36 -1.09 -13.63
N LEU A 205 4.24 -0.69 -14.20
CA LEU A 205 3.45 0.46 -13.80
C LEU A 205 2.17 -0.03 -13.12
N SER A 206 1.93 0.39 -11.88
CA SER A 206 0.76 -0.01 -11.09
C SER A 206 -0.09 1.20 -10.69
N GLN A 207 -1.35 1.16 -11.07
CA GLN A 207 -2.38 2.17 -10.82
C GLN A 207 -2.59 2.45 -9.32
N ILE A 208 -2.74 3.73 -8.98
CA ILE A 208 -3.19 4.19 -7.66
C ILE A 208 -4.59 4.77 -7.80
N GLY A 209 -5.56 4.22 -7.06
CA GLY A 209 -6.96 4.64 -7.17
C GLY A 209 -7.48 4.52 -8.60
N ASN A 210 -7.95 5.62 -9.17
CA ASN A 210 -8.48 5.69 -10.55
C ASN A 210 -7.52 6.37 -11.54
N ASP A 211 -6.29 6.66 -11.12
CA ASP A 211 -5.32 7.36 -11.97
C ASP A 211 -4.74 6.41 -13.02
N VAL A 212 -4.65 6.85 -14.27
CA VAL A 212 -4.28 6.01 -15.42
C VAL A 212 -2.77 6.03 -15.61
N PRO A 213 -2.04 4.92 -15.41
CA PRO A 213 -0.61 4.90 -15.62
C PRO A 213 -0.24 5.15 -17.08
N PHE A 214 0.91 5.79 -17.30
CA PHE A 214 1.46 5.99 -18.63
C PHE A 214 2.99 6.03 -18.62
N ILE A 215 3.62 5.87 -19.78
CA ILE A 215 5.08 5.99 -19.92
C ILE A 215 5.40 6.53 -21.32
N SER A 216 6.40 7.39 -21.41
CA SER A 216 6.84 8.02 -22.67
C SER A 216 8.12 7.39 -23.21
N SER A 217 9.07 7.05 -22.33
CA SER A 217 10.30 6.37 -22.74
C SER A 217 10.80 5.39 -21.69
N LEU A 218 11.53 4.36 -22.15
CA LEU A 218 12.19 3.39 -21.29
C LEU A 218 13.56 3.02 -21.86
N GLU A 219 14.60 3.23 -21.06
CA GLU A 219 16.00 3.04 -21.45
C GLU A 219 16.64 1.99 -20.53
N ALA A 220 17.40 1.06 -21.09
CA ALA A 220 18.24 0.12 -20.34
C ALA A 220 19.60 -0.03 -21.02
N LEU A 221 20.66 0.34 -20.29
CA LEU A 221 22.03 0.41 -20.76
C LEU A 221 22.94 -0.44 -19.86
N PRO A 222 23.65 -1.45 -20.39
CA PRO A 222 24.61 -2.21 -19.60
C PRO A 222 25.81 -1.33 -19.22
N LEU A 223 26.27 -1.48 -17.98
CA LEU A 223 27.44 -0.77 -17.45
C LEU A 223 28.66 -1.69 -17.36
N LEU A 224 29.86 -1.10 -17.34
CA LEU A 224 31.10 -1.83 -17.11
C LEU A 224 31.10 -2.42 -15.69
N GLU A 225 31.74 -3.59 -15.53
CA GLU A 225 31.74 -4.36 -14.28
C GLU A 225 32.36 -3.57 -13.10
N ASP A 226 33.38 -2.77 -13.37
CA ASP A 226 34.12 -1.97 -12.38
C ASP A 226 33.47 -0.61 -12.09
N MET A 227 32.57 -0.16 -12.96
CA MET A 227 31.77 1.06 -12.77
C MET A 227 30.78 0.86 -11.61
N TYR A 228 30.75 1.84 -10.71
CA TYR A 228 30.00 1.84 -9.46
C TYR A 228 30.32 0.63 -8.56
N SER A 229 31.57 0.15 -8.57
CA SER A 229 31.98 -1.05 -7.82
C SER A 229 31.78 -0.99 -6.29
N GLY A 230 31.54 0.18 -5.69
CA GLY A 230 31.20 0.33 -4.28
C GLY A 230 29.70 0.17 -3.97
N MET A 231 28.85 0.07 -5.00
CA MET A 231 27.43 -0.27 -4.87
C MET A 231 27.27 -1.79 -4.71
N THR A 232 26.74 -2.26 -3.58
CA THR A 232 26.42 -3.69 -3.41
C THR A 232 25.25 -4.08 -4.31
N ARG A 233 25.15 -5.38 -4.62
CA ARG A 233 24.11 -5.94 -5.51
C ARG A 233 22.82 -6.30 -4.77
N ASP A 234 22.81 -6.17 -3.45
CA ASP A 234 21.66 -6.43 -2.59
C ASP A 234 20.62 -5.30 -2.63
N PHE A 235 20.95 -4.19 -3.30
CA PHE A 235 20.10 -3.02 -3.44
C PHE A 235 20.04 -2.58 -4.91
N MET A 236 18.93 -1.94 -5.25
CA MET A 236 18.88 -0.99 -6.35
C MET A 236 19.41 0.36 -5.88
N TRP A 237 20.00 1.14 -6.80
CA TRP A 237 20.56 2.45 -6.44
C TRP A 237 19.87 3.55 -7.25
N PHE A 238 19.01 4.32 -6.59
CA PHE A 238 18.25 5.41 -7.19
C PHE A 238 19.13 6.62 -7.41
N LYS A 239 19.08 7.22 -8.60
CA LYS A 239 19.80 8.48 -8.88
C LYS A 239 19.16 9.60 -8.07
N SER A 240 19.88 10.11 -7.07
CA SER A 240 19.45 11.27 -6.28
C SER A 240 19.95 12.55 -6.92
N TYR A 241 21.24 12.62 -7.24
CA TYR A 241 21.86 13.79 -7.87
C TYR A 241 22.98 13.39 -8.83
N ARG A 242 23.09 14.10 -9.96
CA ARG A 242 24.25 14.04 -10.85
C ARG A 242 24.48 15.42 -11.44
N PHE A 243 25.50 16.11 -10.93
CA PHE A 243 25.78 17.49 -11.30
C PHE A 243 27.21 17.69 -11.79
N HIS A 244 27.37 18.64 -12.71
CA HIS A 244 28.66 19.28 -13.00
C HIS A 244 28.61 20.76 -12.59
N PHE A 245 29.78 21.33 -12.29
CA PHE A 245 29.89 22.67 -11.72
C PHE A 245 30.58 23.65 -12.67
N GLY A 246 30.19 24.92 -12.58
CA GLY A 246 30.76 26.02 -13.37
C GLY A 246 30.30 26.07 -14.83
N GLY A 247 29.62 25.04 -15.34
CA GLY A 247 28.97 25.01 -16.65
C GLY A 247 27.49 25.41 -16.62
N SER A 248 26.92 25.60 -17.81
CA SER A 248 25.51 25.97 -18.02
C SER A 248 24.71 24.93 -18.82
N ASP A 249 25.40 24.00 -19.49
CA ASP A 249 24.79 23.11 -20.48
C ASP A 249 24.65 21.72 -19.88
N VAL A 250 23.57 21.00 -20.24
CA VAL A 250 23.39 19.60 -19.83
C VAL A 250 24.36 18.72 -20.61
N ILE A 251 25.14 17.88 -19.91
CA ILE A 251 26.03 16.91 -20.57
C ILE A 251 25.29 15.58 -20.67
N ARG A 252 25.24 15.03 -21.89
CA ARG A 252 24.62 13.74 -22.20
C ARG A 252 25.31 13.14 -23.44
N TYR A 253 24.82 12.02 -23.94
CA TYR A 253 25.32 11.45 -25.19
C TYR A 253 25.21 12.46 -26.35
N PRO A 254 26.22 12.59 -27.23
CA PRO A 254 27.41 11.71 -27.37
C PRO A 254 28.59 12.02 -26.42
N ASP A 255 28.53 13.12 -25.67
CA ASP A 255 29.65 13.54 -24.80
C ASP A 255 29.84 12.63 -23.58
N ASP A 256 28.75 12.08 -23.05
CA ASP A 256 28.78 10.93 -22.14
C ASP A 256 28.49 9.64 -22.89
N LYS A 257 29.52 8.79 -23.02
CA LYS A 257 29.45 7.48 -23.71
C LYS A 257 28.48 6.49 -23.05
N TYR A 258 28.08 6.73 -21.80
CA TYR A 258 27.12 5.90 -21.07
C TYR A 258 25.72 6.53 -21.03
N ASN A 259 25.49 7.61 -21.79
CA ASN A 259 24.22 8.34 -21.88
C ASN A 259 23.63 8.74 -20.51
N ARG A 260 24.50 8.99 -19.52
CA ARG A 260 24.10 9.61 -18.26
C ARG A 260 23.82 11.09 -18.52
N VAL A 261 22.81 11.62 -17.83
CA VAL A 261 22.46 13.03 -17.88
C VAL A 261 23.09 13.73 -16.68
N TRP A 262 23.96 14.70 -16.94
CA TRP A 262 24.59 15.56 -15.95
C TRP A 262 23.99 16.96 -16.03
N ASP A 263 23.34 17.36 -14.96
CA ASP A 263 22.71 18.67 -14.88
C ASP A 263 23.74 19.73 -14.40
N PRO A 264 23.72 20.96 -14.93
CA PRO A 264 24.53 22.04 -14.38
C PRO A 264 23.96 22.49 -13.03
N LEU A 265 24.80 22.63 -12.00
CA LEU A 265 24.39 23.22 -10.71
C LEU A 265 25.09 24.55 -10.43
N ASN A 266 24.29 25.60 -10.25
CA ASN A 266 24.77 26.90 -9.81
C ASN A 266 24.84 26.95 -8.27
N VAL A 267 26.07 27.04 -7.76
CA VAL A 267 26.36 27.14 -6.33
C VAL A 267 26.65 28.61 -5.98
N SER A 268 26.10 29.11 -4.87
CA SER A 268 26.40 30.47 -4.38
C SER A 268 27.73 30.52 -3.64
N ASP A 269 28.33 31.71 -3.55
CA ASP A 269 29.56 31.96 -2.77
C ASP A 269 30.80 31.18 -3.23
N VAL A 270 30.84 30.78 -4.50
CA VAL A 270 31.98 30.16 -5.17
C VAL A 270 32.35 30.89 -6.47
N ILE A 271 33.53 30.61 -7.01
CA ILE A 271 34.03 31.16 -8.27
C ILE A 271 34.07 30.04 -9.31
N ALA A 272 33.40 30.24 -10.45
CA ALA A 272 33.51 29.32 -11.58
C ALA A 272 34.87 29.51 -12.29
N VAL A 273 35.55 28.41 -12.57
CA VAL A 273 36.84 28.38 -13.27
C VAL A 273 36.76 27.47 -14.48
N THR A 274 37.61 27.74 -15.48
CA THR A 274 37.67 26.99 -16.74
C THR A 274 39.07 26.43 -16.94
N ALA A 275 39.14 25.16 -17.32
CA ALA A 275 40.39 24.50 -17.65
C ALA A 275 41.09 25.15 -18.84
N ASN A 276 42.42 25.28 -18.79
CA ASN A 276 43.24 25.77 -19.90
C ASN A 276 43.61 24.65 -20.91
N PHE A 277 42.97 23.49 -20.80
CA PHE A 277 43.08 22.35 -21.71
C PHE A 277 41.69 21.94 -22.19
N THR A 278 41.62 21.23 -23.30
CA THR A 278 40.36 20.75 -23.88
C THR A 278 40.13 19.26 -23.67
N ASN A 279 41.20 18.49 -23.39
CA ASN A 279 41.15 17.03 -23.30
C ASN A 279 41.86 16.56 -22.03
N LEU A 280 41.33 15.52 -21.41
CA LEU A 280 41.97 14.84 -20.27
C LEU A 280 42.92 13.73 -20.72
N THR A 281 43.89 13.41 -19.87
CA THR A 281 44.79 12.25 -20.07
C THR A 281 44.06 10.95 -19.73
N SER A 282 43.27 10.97 -18.66
CA SER A 282 42.43 9.87 -18.20
C SER A 282 41.38 10.39 -17.21
N THR A 283 40.28 9.66 -17.08
CA THR A 283 39.34 9.79 -15.96
C THR A 283 39.46 8.57 -15.04
N THR A 284 39.23 8.75 -13.74
CA THR A 284 39.25 7.68 -12.73
C THR A 284 37.92 7.64 -11.99
N VAL A 285 37.54 6.48 -11.46
CA VAL A 285 36.30 6.23 -10.68
C VAL A 285 35.06 6.53 -11.52
N ASP A 286 34.30 5.48 -11.84
CA ASP A 286 32.99 5.55 -12.50
C ASP A 286 32.93 6.30 -13.85
N TYR A 287 34.09 6.64 -14.43
CA TYR A 287 34.29 7.13 -15.79
C TYR A 287 33.39 8.32 -16.22
N PRO A 288 33.32 9.44 -15.47
CA PRO A 288 32.63 10.65 -15.88
C PRO A 288 33.12 11.20 -17.24
N PRO A 289 32.27 11.94 -17.99
CA PRO A 289 32.64 12.51 -19.29
C PRO A 289 33.68 13.62 -19.15
N GLU A 290 34.55 13.81 -20.15
CA GLU A 290 35.61 14.84 -20.11
C GLU A 290 35.04 16.26 -19.92
N LEU A 291 33.88 16.54 -20.52
CA LEU A 291 33.21 17.84 -20.39
C LEU A 291 32.85 18.19 -18.93
N ALA A 292 32.65 17.20 -18.06
CA ALA A 292 32.36 17.44 -16.64
C ALA A 292 33.56 18.00 -15.86
N PHE A 293 34.77 18.00 -16.45
CA PHE A 293 36.01 18.51 -15.85
C PHE A 293 36.53 19.80 -16.46
N LEU A 294 36.03 20.21 -17.64
CA LEU A 294 36.51 21.43 -18.32
C LEU A 294 36.09 22.71 -17.59
N LYS A 295 35.07 22.62 -16.74
CA LYS A 295 34.64 23.68 -15.84
C LYS A 295 34.56 23.12 -14.41
N ALA A 296 34.79 23.99 -13.44
CA ALA A 296 34.78 23.65 -12.03
C ALA A 296 34.39 24.87 -11.19
N ILE A 297 34.25 24.68 -9.89
CA ILE A 297 34.08 25.75 -8.91
C ILE A 297 35.19 25.72 -7.86
N GLU A 298 35.61 26.90 -7.44
CA GLU A 298 36.61 27.13 -6.40
C GLU A 298 36.06 28.02 -5.28
N ALA A 299 36.59 27.87 -4.07
CA ALA A 299 36.28 28.81 -3.00
C ALA A 299 36.86 30.21 -3.31
N PRO A 300 36.22 31.32 -2.89
CA PRO A 300 36.68 32.68 -3.19
C PRO A 300 38.06 33.04 -2.62
N LYS A 301 38.53 32.29 -1.62
CA LYS A 301 39.83 32.48 -0.95
C LYS A 301 40.43 31.13 -0.61
N SER A 302 41.76 31.05 -0.59
CA SER A 302 42.51 29.83 -0.25
C SER A 302 42.22 29.28 1.15
N THR A 303 41.72 30.11 2.05
CA THR A 303 41.36 29.72 3.43
C THR A 303 39.89 29.34 3.60
N TYR A 304 39.06 29.42 2.55
CA TYR A 304 37.63 29.19 2.65
C TYR A 304 37.27 27.78 2.16
N PRO A 305 36.30 27.10 2.81
CA PRO A 305 35.81 25.82 2.33
C PRO A 305 34.83 25.98 1.16
N ILE A 306 34.59 24.90 0.44
CA ILE A 306 33.39 24.75 -0.42
C ILE A 306 32.39 23.91 0.35
N SER A 307 31.14 24.36 0.47
CA SER A 307 30.05 23.60 1.09
C SER A 307 28.92 23.36 0.10
N LEU A 308 28.53 22.09 -0.05
CA LEU A 308 27.47 21.64 -0.94
C LEU A 308 26.40 20.93 -0.12
N TRP A 309 25.15 21.35 -0.29
CA TRP A 309 24.01 20.88 0.49
C TRP A 309 23.01 20.14 -0.38
N PHE A 310 22.69 18.91 0.01
CA PHE A 310 21.78 18.00 -0.67
C PHE A 310 20.64 17.59 0.27
N GLU A 311 19.43 17.46 -0.26
CA GLU A 311 18.21 17.19 0.51
C GLU A 311 17.39 16.07 -0.15
N PHE A 312 17.21 14.97 0.57
CA PHE A 312 16.52 13.78 0.08
C PHE A 312 15.06 13.79 0.53
N SER A 313 14.16 13.49 -0.41
CA SER A 313 12.71 13.42 -0.19
C SER A 313 12.29 12.33 0.79
N THR A 314 13.13 11.31 1.00
CA THR A 314 12.93 10.26 2.00
C THR A 314 13.87 10.47 3.17
N SER A 315 13.35 10.75 4.37
CA SER A 315 14.13 10.74 5.61
C SER A 315 14.39 9.31 6.12
N SER A 316 14.57 8.35 5.22
CA SER A 316 14.94 6.96 5.53
C SER A 316 16.46 6.85 5.63
N ASN A 317 16.98 6.06 6.57
CA ASN A 317 18.41 5.83 6.79
C ASN A 317 19.02 4.94 5.67
N ARG A 318 18.90 5.33 4.41
CA ARG A 318 19.38 4.54 3.27
C ARG A 318 20.87 4.77 3.07
N PHE A 319 21.56 3.79 2.48
CA PHE A 319 22.95 3.99 2.06
C PHE A 319 22.98 4.98 0.90
N ASN A 320 23.86 5.96 0.98
CA ASN A 320 24.12 6.90 -0.09
C ASN A 320 25.53 6.66 -0.63
N TYR A 321 25.62 6.36 -1.91
CA TYR A 321 26.87 6.28 -2.65
C TYR A 321 27.17 7.66 -3.22
N VAL A 322 28.26 8.26 -2.76
CA VAL A 322 28.68 9.62 -3.14
C VAL A 322 30.00 9.51 -3.91
N SER A 323 30.04 10.05 -5.12
CA SER A 323 31.27 10.18 -5.92
C SER A 323 31.53 11.64 -6.24
N LEU A 324 32.73 12.11 -5.92
CA LEU A 324 33.16 13.50 -6.14
C LEU A 324 34.31 13.51 -7.14
N TYR A 325 34.26 14.47 -8.07
CA TYR A 325 35.20 14.55 -9.18
C TYR A 325 35.89 15.91 -9.22
N TYR A 326 37.20 15.91 -9.49
CA TYR A 326 38.01 17.12 -9.55
C TYR A 326 39.18 16.94 -10.52
N THR A 327 39.68 18.07 -11.03
CA THR A 327 40.93 18.16 -11.79
C THR A 327 41.60 19.48 -11.43
N GLU A 328 42.92 19.56 -11.57
CA GLU A 328 43.55 20.88 -11.62
C GLU A 328 43.33 21.50 -13.00
N VAL A 329 42.89 22.75 -13.04
CA VAL A 329 42.43 23.46 -14.26
C VAL A 329 43.58 24.13 -15.02
N SER A 330 44.71 24.35 -14.36
CA SER A 330 45.93 24.94 -14.94
C SER A 330 47.19 24.36 -14.30
N GLU A 331 48.30 24.34 -15.03
CA GLU A 331 49.57 23.91 -14.46
C GLU A 331 50.03 24.87 -13.35
N LEU A 332 50.25 24.33 -12.14
CA LEU A 332 50.61 25.11 -10.96
C LEU A 332 52.03 25.68 -11.08
N GLN A 333 52.22 26.94 -10.70
CA GLN A 333 53.55 27.52 -10.57
C GLN A 333 54.34 26.87 -9.42
N PRO A 334 55.69 26.94 -9.41
CA PRO A 334 56.51 26.29 -8.36
C PRO A 334 56.20 26.73 -6.92
N ASN A 335 55.61 27.91 -6.73
CA ASN A 335 55.18 28.46 -5.44
C ASN A 335 53.70 28.22 -5.14
N GLU A 336 52.96 27.57 -6.04
CA GLU A 336 51.54 27.29 -5.89
C GLU A 336 51.31 25.83 -5.48
N THR A 337 50.41 25.65 -4.53
CA THR A 337 49.95 24.33 -4.08
C THR A 337 48.46 24.38 -3.87
N ARG A 338 47.77 23.33 -4.34
CA ARG A 338 46.38 23.07 -4.00
C ARG A 338 46.28 21.76 -3.24
N SER A 339 45.77 21.84 -2.02
CA SER A 339 45.47 20.65 -1.24
C SER A 339 44.29 20.87 -0.30
N PHE A 340 43.40 19.90 -0.24
CA PHE A 340 42.19 19.96 0.58
C PHE A 340 41.79 18.57 1.09
N SER A 341 40.99 18.52 2.15
CA SER A 341 40.34 17.33 2.68
C SER A 341 38.84 17.39 2.38
N ILE A 342 38.20 16.24 2.22
CA ILE A 342 36.77 16.14 1.93
C ILE A 342 36.08 15.54 3.14
N TYR A 343 35.03 16.22 3.59
CA TYR A 343 34.14 15.77 4.65
C TYR A 343 32.76 15.52 4.06
N VAL A 344 32.15 14.40 4.44
CA VAL A 344 30.75 14.10 4.12
C VAL A 344 30.01 13.96 5.45
N ASP A 345 29.14 14.91 5.74
CA ASP A 345 28.41 15.07 7.00
C ASP A 345 29.28 15.07 8.26
N GLY A 346 30.41 15.79 8.18
CA GLY A 346 31.34 15.93 9.29
C GLY A 346 32.31 14.76 9.46
N GLU A 347 32.14 13.67 8.70
CA GLU A 347 33.09 12.57 8.65
C GLU A 347 34.17 12.83 7.58
N ASP A 348 35.44 12.80 7.99
CA ASP A 348 36.59 12.94 7.10
C ASP A 348 36.79 11.64 6.29
N LEU A 349 36.97 11.76 4.98
CA LEU A 349 37.31 10.61 4.14
C LEU A 349 38.72 10.07 4.41
N GLY A 350 39.55 10.80 5.16
CA GLY A 350 40.79 10.31 5.74
C GLY A 350 42.00 10.37 4.79
N PHE A 351 41.90 11.15 3.72
CA PHE A 351 42.99 11.36 2.77
C PHE A 351 43.03 12.79 2.23
N THR A 352 44.25 13.31 2.05
CA THR A 352 44.49 14.62 1.46
C THR A 352 44.42 14.55 -0.06
N ILE A 353 43.61 15.42 -0.66
CA ILE A 353 43.48 15.57 -2.11
C ILE A 353 44.48 16.58 -2.64
N LYS A 354 45.18 16.20 -3.71
CA LYS A 354 46.08 17.04 -4.51
C LYS A 354 45.77 16.80 -5.99
N PRO A 355 44.87 17.58 -6.60
CA PRO A 355 44.43 17.34 -7.98
C PRO A 355 45.59 17.44 -8.96
N ARG A 356 45.66 16.53 -9.94
CA ARG A 356 46.66 16.59 -11.00
C ARG A 356 46.15 17.31 -12.23
N TYR A 357 47.04 18.08 -12.85
CA TYR A 357 46.75 18.80 -14.09
C TYR A 357 46.48 17.82 -15.23
N ARG A 358 45.33 17.97 -15.91
CA ARG A 358 44.82 17.09 -16.98
C ARG A 358 44.48 15.66 -16.58
N PHE A 359 44.24 15.38 -15.30
CA PHE A 359 43.73 14.09 -14.85
C PHE A 359 42.37 14.31 -14.17
N GLY A 360 41.32 13.71 -14.71
CA GLY A 360 40.01 13.71 -14.10
C GLY A 360 39.98 12.70 -12.97
N GLU A 361 40.21 13.16 -11.74
CA GLU A 361 40.33 12.31 -10.57
C GLU A 361 39.02 12.29 -9.79
N GLY A 362 38.80 11.21 -9.04
CA GLY A 362 37.58 11.05 -8.27
C GLY A 362 37.77 10.22 -7.01
N VAL A 363 36.88 10.42 -6.05
CA VAL A 363 36.79 9.68 -4.80
C VAL A 363 35.35 9.27 -4.61
N ARG A 364 35.15 8.10 -3.99
CA ARG A 364 33.84 7.61 -3.61
C ARG A 364 33.77 7.27 -2.13
N THR A 365 32.60 7.41 -1.56
CA THR A 365 32.27 6.93 -0.23
C THR A 365 30.84 6.41 -0.18
N THR A 366 30.57 5.54 0.80
CA THR A 366 29.21 5.11 1.12
C THR A 366 28.91 5.57 2.53
N THR A 367 27.86 6.36 2.70
CA THR A 367 27.45 6.93 3.99
C THR A 367 25.98 6.64 4.26
N ARG A 368 25.55 6.74 5.52
CA ARG A 368 24.19 6.44 5.97
C ARG A 368 23.61 7.64 6.66
N LEU A 369 22.63 8.29 6.03
CA LEU A 369 22.21 9.63 6.41
C LEU A 369 20.71 9.80 6.30
N LEU A 370 20.18 10.73 7.09
CA LEU A 370 18.75 10.99 7.23
C LEU A 370 18.43 12.41 6.76
N GLY A 371 17.71 12.50 5.65
CA GLY A 371 17.12 13.75 5.15
C GLY A 371 18.10 14.65 4.40
N ASN A 372 19.22 15.07 5.01
CA ASN A 372 20.14 16.02 4.38
C ASN A 372 21.56 15.47 4.37
N MET A 373 22.35 15.88 3.36
CA MET A 373 23.78 15.61 3.27
C MET A 373 24.55 16.89 3.00
N ASN A 374 25.60 17.08 3.77
CA ASN A 374 26.54 18.18 3.63
C ASN A 374 27.90 17.65 3.17
N VAL A 375 28.36 18.13 2.02
CA VAL A 375 29.69 17.82 1.49
C VAL A 375 30.55 19.07 1.61
N VAL A 376 31.64 18.99 2.37
CA VAL A 376 32.52 20.12 2.64
C VAL A 376 33.96 19.81 2.25
N LEU A 377 34.55 20.69 1.43
CA LEU A 377 35.96 20.63 1.06
C LEU A 377 36.72 21.68 1.87
N TYR A 378 37.57 21.24 2.80
CA TYR A 378 38.38 22.13 3.64
C TYR A 378 39.79 22.28 3.08
N PRO A 379 40.32 23.52 2.95
CA PRO A 379 41.70 23.71 2.54
C PRO A 379 42.67 23.18 3.60
N MET A 380 43.75 22.52 3.17
CA MET A 380 44.80 22.05 4.07
C MET A 380 45.74 23.20 4.47
N GLU A 381 46.34 23.08 5.65
CA GLU A 381 47.40 23.98 6.10
C GLU A 381 48.57 23.97 5.11
N GLY A 382 48.96 25.16 4.63
CA GLY A 382 50.00 25.34 3.61
C GLY A 382 49.51 25.35 2.16
N SER A 383 48.23 25.06 1.88
CA SER A 383 47.65 25.24 0.54
C SER A 383 47.61 26.73 0.18
N THR A 384 48.18 27.10 -0.97
CA THR A 384 48.16 28.49 -1.45
C THR A 384 46.93 28.79 -2.32
N LEU A 385 46.32 27.77 -2.91
CA LEU A 385 45.12 27.85 -3.73
C LEU A 385 43.90 27.27 -3.01
N PRO A 386 42.68 27.75 -3.31
CA PRO A 386 41.44 27.27 -2.70
C PRO A 386 41.11 25.82 -3.05
N PRO A 387 40.19 25.16 -2.35
CA PRO A 387 39.64 23.87 -2.78
C PRO A 387 38.94 24.00 -4.15
N ILE A 388 38.86 22.91 -4.91
CA ILE A 388 38.22 22.85 -6.23
C ILE A 388 37.39 21.57 -6.40
N ILE A 389 36.24 21.67 -7.06
CA ILE A 389 35.43 20.52 -7.46
C ILE A 389 34.80 20.74 -8.84
N SER A 390 34.79 19.68 -9.66
CA SER A 390 34.31 19.70 -11.04
C SER A 390 32.91 19.11 -11.17
N ALA A 391 32.64 17.98 -10.52
CA ALA A 391 31.35 17.30 -10.61
C ALA A 391 31.06 16.41 -9.38
N ILE A 392 29.81 15.97 -9.23
CA ILE A 392 29.37 15.07 -8.16
C ILE A 392 28.23 14.14 -8.62
N GLU A 393 28.24 12.90 -8.12
CA GLU A 393 27.15 11.92 -8.24
C GLU A 393 26.74 11.43 -6.86
N ILE A 394 25.44 11.32 -6.64
CA ILE A 394 24.85 10.78 -5.42
C ILE A 394 23.72 9.82 -5.79
N TYR A 395 23.81 8.60 -5.29
CA TYR A 395 22.78 7.59 -5.40
C TYR A 395 22.33 7.11 -4.04
N THR A 396 21.03 6.86 -3.89
CA THR A 396 20.45 6.33 -2.65
C THR A 396 19.99 4.89 -2.87
N ALA A 397 20.44 3.97 -2.02
CA ALA A 397 20.06 2.56 -2.06
C ALA A 397 18.56 2.38 -1.78
N SER A 398 17.93 1.43 -2.45
CA SER A 398 16.60 0.93 -2.12
C SER A 398 16.61 0.22 -0.75
N PRO A 399 15.45 -0.19 -0.21
CA PRO A 399 15.41 -1.29 0.72
C PRO A 399 16.10 -2.54 0.12
N PRO A 400 16.56 -3.50 0.95
CA PRO A 400 17.11 -4.76 0.44
C PRO A 400 16.16 -5.41 -0.55
N LEU A 401 16.69 -5.88 -1.67
CA LEU A 401 15.88 -6.52 -2.71
C LEU A 401 15.27 -7.83 -2.19
N ALA A 402 14.02 -8.06 -2.56
CA ALA A 402 13.29 -9.26 -2.18
C ALA A 402 14.01 -10.52 -2.73
N THR A 403 14.39 -11.40 -1.81
CA THR A 403 15.15 -12.62 -2.11
C THR A 403 14.27 -13.72 -2.71
N THR A 404 12.98 -13.71 -2.37
CA THR A 404 11.97 -14.64 -2.89
C THR A 404 10.81 -13.86 -3.51
N GLY A 405 10.11 -14.49 -4.45
CA GLY A 405 8.92 -13.93 -5.10
C GLY A 405 7.77 -14.91 -5.04
N THR A 406 6.80 -14.75 -5.93
CA THR A 406 5.75 -15.77 -6.07
C THR A 406 6.35 -17.13 -6.42
N THR A 407 5.88 -18.21 -5.77
CA THR A 407 6.43 -19.56 -6.04
C THR A 407 6.26 -19.97 -7.50
N GLN A 408 7.24 -20.74 -8.02
CA GLN A 408 7.19 -21.25 -9.39
C GLN A 408 5.94 -22.09 -9.67
N ASP A 409 5.49 -22.90 -8.70
CA ASP A 409 4.24 -23.69 -8.84
C ASP A 409 3.03 -22.77 -9.12
N ASP A 410 2.96 -21.63 -8.43
CA ASP A 410 1.86 -20.69 -8.63
C ASP A 410 2.02 -19.94 -9.97
N LEU A 411 3.24 -19.55 -10.35
CA LEU A 411 3.52 -18.94 -11.65
C LEU A 411 3.15 -19.87 -12.82
N ASP A 412 3.54 -21.14 -12.74
CA ASP A 412 3.19 -22.17 -13.73
C ASP A 412 1.66 -22.37 -13.81
N GLY A 413 0.97 -22.31 -12.67
CA GLY A 413 -0.49 -22.38 -12.59
C GLY A 413 -1.20 -21.23 -13.25
N LEU A 414 -0.75 -20.01 -12.99
CA LEU A 414 -1.26 -18.80 -13.63
C LEU A 414 -0.97 -18.82 -15.13
N GLU A 415 0.21 -19.27 -15.56
CA GLU A 415 0.56 -19.38 -16.98
C GLU A 415 -0.38 -20.33 -17.73
N ILE A 416 -0.76 -21.46 -17.11
CA ILE A 416 -1.75 -22.39 -17.67
C ILE A 416 -3.11 -21.70 -17.86
N LEU A 417 -3.57 -20.91 -16.88
CA LEU A 417 -4.82 -20.15 -16.98
C LEU A 417 -4.75 -19.10 -18.10
N MET A 418 -3.65 -18.36 -18.19
CA MET A 418 -3.43 -17.34 -19.23
C MET A 418 -3.35 -17.94 -20.64
N LYS A 419 -2.76 -19.14 -20.78
CA LYS A 419 -2.73 -19.87 -22.05
C LYS A 419 -4.10 -20.41 -22.45
N ALA A 420 -4.91 -20.82 -21.48
CA ALA A 420 -6.25 -21.36 -21.73
C ALA A 420 -7.28 -20.27 -22.07
N PHE A 421 -7.18 -19.09 -21.45
CA PHE A 421 -8.18 -18.05 -21.56
C PHE A 421 -7.60 -16.76 -22.15
N LYS A 422 -8.04 -16.40 -23.36
CA LYS A 422 -7.65 -15.15 -24.05
C LYS A 422 -7.90 -13.89 -23.20
N GLN A 423 -8.93 -13.93 -22.35
CA GLN A 423 -9.36 -12.84 -21.48
C GLN A 423 -8.33 -12.54 -20.39
N LEU A 424 -7.48 -13.52 -20.04
CA LEU A 424 -6.44 -13.41 -19.03
C LEU A 424 -5.04 -13.14 -19.62
N GLN A 425 -4.93 -12.97 -20.94
CA GLN A 425 -3.63 -12.71 -21.57
C GLN A 425 -3.09 -11.29 -21.28
N GLY A 426 -1.78 -11.14 -21.40
CA GLY A 426 -1.06 -9.88 -21.25
C GLY A 426 -0.89 -9.39 -19.80
N TRP A 427 -1.17 -10.21 -18.79
CA TRP A 427 -0.71 -9.96 -17.41
C TRP A 427 0.76 -10.37 -17.32
N THR A 428 1.60 -9.51 -16.76
CA THR A 428 3.05 -9.69 -16.70
C THR A 428 3.60 -9.18 -15.36
N GLY A 429 4.86 -9.50 -15.06
CA GLY A 429 5.48 -9.21 -13.77
C GLY A 429 5.07 -10.19 -12.66
N ASP A 430 5.56 -9.96 -11.43
CA ASP A 430 5.17 -10.79 -10.29
C ASP A 430 3.68 -10.54 -9.94
N PRO A 431 2.86 -11.60 -9.81
CA PRO A 431 1.42 -11.47 -9.58
C PRO A 431 1.07 -11.07 -8.14
N CYS A 432 1.97 -11.31 -7.18
CA CYS A 432 1.75 -11.04 -5.77
C CYS A 432 2.50 -9.80 -5.26
N LEU A 433 3.64 -9.46 -5.88
CA LEU A 433 4.58 -8.48 -5.34
C LEU A 433 4.76 -7.25 -6.24
N PRO A 434 4.94 -6.06 -5.64
CA PRO A 434 4.67 -5.70 -4.23
C PRO A 434 3.22 -5.96 -3.82
N MET A 435 2.96 -6.18 -2.53
CA MET A 435 1.63 -6.60 -2.00
C MET A 435 0.47 -5.69 -2.44
N TYR A 436 0.72 -4.40 -2.64
CA TYR A 436 -0.28 -3.42 -3.04
C TYR A 436 -0.46 -3.31 -4.57
N THR A 437 0.27 -4.11 -5.36
CA THR A 437 0.25 -4.14 -6.83
C THR A 437 -0.13 -5.52 -7.37
N GLN A 438 -0.95 -6.28 -6.65
CA GLN A 438 -1.36 -7.62 -7.08
C GLN A 438 -2.17 -7.57 -8.38
N TRP A 439 -2.18 -8.66 -9.14
CA TRP A 439 -3.08 -8.78 -10.29
C TRP A 439 -4.55 -8.75 -9.83
N ASP A 440 -5.43 -8.09 -10.59
CA ASP A 440 -6.82 -7.80 -10.17
C ASP A 440 -7.66 -9.02 -9.79
N TRP A 441 -7.32 -10.19 -10.33
CA TRP A 441 -8.04 -11.46 -10.14
C TRP A 441 -7.26 -12.46 -9.27
N VAL A 442 -6.14 -12.06 -8.68
CA VAL A 442 -5.29 -12.88 -7.81
C VAL A 442 -5.27 -12.27 -6.42
N TYR A 443 -5.31 -13.12 -5.40
CA TYR A 443 -5.00 -12.71 -4.04
C TYR A 443 -3.95 -13.65 -3.44
N CYS A 444 -2.98 -13.07 -2.75
CA CYS A 444 -1.85 -13.81 -2.20
C CYS A 444 -1.84 -13.78 -0.67
N ASN A 445 -1.25 -14.82 -0.08
CA ASN A 445 -1.00 -14.88 1.36
C ASN A 445 0.41 -14.36 1.70
N TYR A 446 0.50 -13.64 2.82
CA TYR A 446 1.68 -12.87 3.22
C TYR A 446 2.21 -13.21 4.63
N TYR A 447 1.83 -14.35 5.22
CA TYR A 447 2.20 -14.70 6.61
C TYR A 447 3.70 -15.00 6.86
N ASP A 448 4.58 -14.94 5.86
CA ASP A 448 6.00 -15.26 6.03
C ASP A 448 6.85 -14.38 5.08
N LEU A 449 7.34 -13.23 5.57
CA LEU A 449 8.07 -12.22 4.77
C LEU A 449 9.35 -12.75 4.11
N ASP A 450 9.98 -13.78 4.68
CA ASP A 450 11.18 -14.41 4.13
C ASP A 450 10.85 -15.61 3.20
N GLY A 451 9.57 -16.01 3.18
CA GLY A 451 9.06 -17.10 2.36
C GLY A 451 8.51 -16.63 1.02
N PRO A 452 8.49 -17.50 -0.01
CA PRO A 452 7.94 -17.12 -1.30
C PRO A 452 6.42 -16.92 -1.21
N SER A 453 5.93 -15.83 -1.82
CA SER A 453 4.50 -15.50 -1.85
C SER A 453 3.70 -16.61 -2.52
N ARG A 454 2.50 -16.89 -1.97
CA ARG A 454 1.61 -17.93 -2.44
C ARG A 454 0.27 -17.38 -2.88
N VAL A 455 -0.22 -17.81 -4.04
CA VAL A 455 -1.57 -17.49 -4.50
C VAL A 455 -2.58 -18.31 -3.71
N THR A 456 -3.46 -17.63 -2.99
CA THR A 456 -4.50 -18.27 -2.17
C THR A 456 -5.90 -18.08 -2.73
N GLN A 457 -6.13 -17.06 -3.55
CA GLN A 457 -7.44 -16.83 -4.14
C GLN A 457 -7.36 -16.50 -5.64
N LEU A 458 -8.34 -17.02 -6.38
CA LEU A 458 -8.62 -16.65 -7.77
C LEU A 458 -10.03 -16.06 -7.86
N LEU A 459 -10.13 -14.80 -8.28
CA LEU A 459 -11.38 -14.01 -8.36
C LEU A 459 -11.73 -13.74 -9.82
N LEU A 460 -12.25 -14.77 -10.49
CA LEU A 460 -12.48 -14.79 -11.93
C LEU A 460 -13.97 -14.81 -12.30
N SER A 461 -14.84 -14.33 -11.40
CA SER A 461 -16.28 -14.26 -11.66
C SER A 461 -16.60 -13.22 -12.74
N GLY A 462 -17.41 -13.58 -13.74
CA GLY A 462 -17.88 -12.60 -14.75
C GLY A 462 -16.83 -12.16 -15.77
N TYR A 463 -15.67 -12.81 -15.84
CA TYR A 463 -14.58 -12.49 -16.78
C TYR A 463 -14.88 -12.91 -18.24
N GLY A 464 -16.05 -13.50 -18.50
CA GLY A 464 -16.43 -13.98 -19.82
C GLY A 464 -15.56 -15.15 -20.32
N LEU A 465 -15.01 -15.95 -19.39
CA LEU A 465 -14.18 -17.10 -19.71
C LEU A 465 -15.00 -18.17 -20.44
N ASP A 466 -14.45 -18.78 -21.49
CA ASP A 466 -15.10 -19.77 -22.32
C ASP A 466 -14.21 -21.01 -22.55
N GLY A 467 -14.85 -22.16 -22.85
CA GLY A 467 -14.16 -23.44 -23.05
C GLY A 467 -13.91 -24.24 -21.76
N PRO A 468 -13.15 -25.34 -21.83
CA PRO A 468 -12.95 -26.25 -20.71
C PRO A 468 -11.95 -25.69 -19.69
N LEU A 469 -12.18 -25.98 -18.41
CA LEU A 469 -11.25 -25.57 -17.34
C LEU A 469 -9.93 -26.37 -17.42
N PRO A 470 -8.76 -25.70 -17.50
CA PRO A 470 -7.47 -26.38 -17.57
C PRO A 470 -7.05 -26.94 -16.21
N GLN A 471 -5.94 -27.68 -16.18
CA GLN A 471 -5.41 -28.31 -14.98
C GLN A 471 -4.28 -27.46 -14.37
N PHE A 472 -4.54 -26.85 -13.22
CA PHE A 472 -3.60 -26.00 -12.47
C PHE A 472 -3.41 -26.54 -11.03
N ASP A 473 -3.31 -27.86 -10.87
CA ASP A 473 -3.29 -28.55 -9.57
C ASP A 473 -2.01 -28.35 -8.74
N GLN A 474 -0.98 -27.77 -9.34
CA GLN A 474 0.25 -27.34 -8.66
C GLN A 474 0.04 -26.15 -7.71
N MET A 475 -1.02 -25.34 -7.88
CA MET A 475 -1.33 -24.19 -7.02
C MET A 475 -1.92 -24.65 -5.66
N GLN A 476 -1.12 -25.37 -4.87
CA GLN A 476 -1.58 -26.08 -3.67
C GLN A 476 -2.01 -25.16 -2.52
N ALA A 477 -1.59 -23.90 -2.54
CA ALA A 477 -1.97 -22.91 -1.55
C ALA A 477 -3.39 -22.34 -1.76
N LEU A 478 -4.05 -22.63 -2.89
CA LEU A 478 -5.40 -22.13 -3.19
C LEU A 478 -6.40 -22.54 -2.10
N GLU A 479 -7.00 -21.52 -1.50
CA GLU A 479 -8.07 -21.63 -0.51
C GLU A 479 -9.43 -21.26 -1.11
N PHE A 480 -9.43 -20.36 -2.10
CA PHE A 480 -10.63 -19.83 -2.71
C PHE A 480 -10.52 -19.76 -4.23
N ILE A 481 -11.51 -20.30 -4.94
CA ILE A 481 -11.63 -20.18 -6.39
C ILE A 481 -13.05 -19.76 -6.73
N ASP A 482 -13.20 -18.62 -7.37
CA ASP A 482 -14.46 -18.18 -7.96
C ASP A 482 -14.33 -18.05 -9.48
N LEU A 483 -15.00 -18.94 -10.19
CA LEU A 483 -15.10 -18.97 -11.66
C LEU A 483 -16.55 -18.78 -12.12
N SER A 484 -17.42 -18.28 -11.24
CA SER A 484 -18.86 -18.17 -11.52
C SER A 484 -19.19 -17.14 -12.60
N ASN A 485 -20.41 -17.21 -13.15
CA ASN A 485 -20.90 -16.25 -14.16
C ASN A 485 -20.00 -16.17 -15.41
N ASN A 486 -19.52 -17.31 -15.88
CA ASN A 486 -18.71 -17.42 -17.10
C ASN A 486 -19.42 -18.33 -18.11
N SER A 487 -18.75 -18.62 -19.23
CA SER A 487 -19.21 -19.55 -20.26
C SER A 487 -18.37 -20.83 -20.29
N LEU A 488 -17.78 -21.23 -19.15
CA LEU A 488 -16.93 -22.42 -19.06
C LEU A 488 -17.72 -23.70 -19.32
N ASP A 489 -17.15 -24.63 -20.06
CA ASP A 489 -17.82 -25.86 -20.49
C ASP A 489 -17.00 -27.14 -20.16
N GLY A 490 -17.35 -28.27 -20.79
CA GLY A 490 -16.70 -29.55 -20.53
C GLY A 490 -17.10 -30.15 -19.17
N LYS A 491 -16.28 -31.03 -18.61
CA LYS A 491 -16.53 -31.66 -17.31
C LYS A 491 -15.79 -30.90 -16.22
N ILE A 492 -16.37 -30.80 -15.01
CA ILE A 492 -15.66 -30.28 -13.84
C ILE A 492 -14.44 -31.19 -13.55
N PRO A 493 -13.20 -30.66 -13.56
CA PRO A 493 -12.00 -31.46 -13.30
C PRO A 493 -11.94 -32.00 -11.87
N SER A 494 -11.48 -33.24 -11.70
CA SER A 494 -11.45 -33.87 -10.38
C SER A 494 -10.38 -33.31 -9.43
N PHE A 495 -9.34 -32.64 -9.96
CA PHE A 495 -8.24 -32.08 -9.16
C PHE A 495 -8.69 -30.96 -8.23
N LEU A 496 -9.74 -30.21 -8.58
CA LEU A 496 -10.29 -29.13 -7.75
C LEU A 496 -10.68 -29.65 -6.35
N GLY A 497 -11.22 -30.88 -6.28
CA GLY A 497 -11.54 -31.54 -5.00
C GLY A 497 -10.35 -32.21 -4.31
N LYS A 498 -9.15 -32.13 -4.88
CA LYS A 498 -7.90 -32.69 -4.33
C LYS A 498 -6.93 -31.62 -3.82
N LEU A 499 -7.13 -30.35 -4.17
CA LEU A 499 -6.35 -29.25 -3.61
C LEU A 499 -6.40 -29.32 -2.07
N PRO A 500 -5.27 -29.21 -1.37
CA PRO A 500 -5.20 -29.52 0.05
C PRO A 500 -5.95 -28.48 0.89
N ASN A 501 -5.78 -27.19 0.54
CA ASN A 501 -6.23 -26.04 1.33
C ASN A 501 -7.54 -25.42 0.84
N ILE A 502 -8.11 -25.91 -0.27
CA ILE A 502 -9.33 -25.35 -0.86
C ILE A 502 -10.50 -25.43 0.14
N ARG A 503 -11.06 -24.25 0.45
CA ARG A 503 -12.20 -24.06 1.35
C ARG A 503 -13.45 -23.68 0.58
N THR A 504 -13.29 -22.94 -0.51
CA THR A 504 -14.42 -22.46 -1.32
C THR A 504 -14.12 -22.61 -2.80
N LEU A 505 -15.10 -23.17 -3.52
CA LEU A 505 -15.06 -23.39 -4.96
C LEU A 505 -16.40 -22.99 -5.58
N ASP A 506 -16.49 -21.83 -6.21
CA ASP A 506 -17.68 -21.41 -6.93
C ASP A 506 -17.52 -21.60 -8.46
N LEU A 507 -18.32 -22.48 -9.01
CA LEU A 507 -18.41 -22.81 -10.44
C LEU A 507 -19.83 -22.52 -10.97
N SER A 508 -20.64 -21.77 -10.24
CA SER A 508 -22.04 -21.51 -10.59
C SER A 508 -22.19 -20.66 -11.86
N HIS A 509 -23.34 -20.75 -12.51
CA HIS A 509 -23.67 -19.96 -13.70
C HIS A 509 -22.61 -20.10 -14.81
N ASN A 510 -22.40 -21.34 -15.24
CA ASN A 510 -21.50 -21.75 -16.31
C ASN A 510 -22.20 -22.80 -17.20
N ASN A 511 -21.48 -23.39 -18.15
CA ASN A 511 -21.96 -24.44 -19.05
C ASN A 511 -21.32 -25.82 -18.76
N PHE A 512 -20.89 -26.09 -17.53
CA PHE A 512 -20.31 -27.39 -17.19
C PHE A 512 -21.30 -28.54 -17.41
N SER A 513 -20.79 -29.68 -17.88
CA SER A 513 -21.53 -30.86 -18.30
C SER A 513 -21.09 -32.14 -17.57
N GLY A 514 -21.93 -33.16 -17.57
CA GLY A 514 -21.61 -34.44 -16.91
C GLY A 514 -21.95 -34.43 -15.42
N HIS A 515 -21.16 -35.11 -14.59
CA HIS A 515 -21.42 -35.24 -13.16
C HIS A 515 -20.38 -34.46 -12.33
N VAL A 516 -20.79 -33.91 -11.19
CA VAL A 516 -19.84 -33.35 -10.20
C VAL A 516 -18.91 -34.48 -9.71
N PRO A 517 -17.57 -34.33 -9.81
CA PRO A 517 -16.63 -35.36 -9.41
C PRO A 517 -16.78 -35.77 -7.95
N ARG A 518 -16.57 -37.07 -7.66
CA ARG A 518 -16.61 -37.57 -6.29
C ARG A 518 -15.58 -36.90 -5.37
N SER A 519 -14.43 -36.46 -5.90
CA SER A 519 -13.43 -35.71 -5.13
C SER A 519 -14.01 -34.41 -4.56
N VAL A 520 -14.79 -33.67 -5.37
CA VAL A 520 -15.49 -32.45 -4.96
C VAL A 520 -16.63 -32.78 -4.00
N THR A 521 -17.50 -33.75 -4.34
CA THR A 521 -18.66 -34.06 -3.49
C THR A 521 -18.31 -34.74 -2.16
N ASN A 522 -17.20 -35.48 -2.08
CA ASN A 522 -16.77 -36.15 -0.84
C ASN A 522 -16.09 -35.18 0.13
N ARG A 523 -15.48 -34.09 -0.39
CA ARG A 523 -14.92 -33.00 0.43
C ARG A 523 -15.95 -31.99 0.90
N SER A 524 -17.24 -32.16 0.59
CA SER A 524 -18.32 -31.20 0.92
C SER A 524 -18.47 -30.83 2.41
N LYS A 525 -17.82 -31.57 3.32
CA LYS A 525 -17.77 -31.27 4.76
C LYS A 525 -16.63 -30.33 5.16
N LYS A 526 -15.62 -30.17 4.32
CA LYS A 526 -14.41 -29.35 4.54
C LYS A 526 -14.21 -28.27 3.47
N MET A 527 -14.90 -28.38 2.33
CA MET A 527 -14.89 -27.45 1.21
C MET A 527 -16.33 -27.16 0.80
N ASN A 528 -16.68 -25.88 0.71
CA ASN A 528 -17.94 -25.41 0.15
C ASN A 528 -17.79 -25.32 -1.36
N TYR A 529 -18.67 -25.99 -2.10
CA TYR A 529 -18.68 -25.88 -3.56
C TYR A 529 -20.06 -25.49 -4.06
N ASN A 530 -20.11 -24.60 -5.05
CA ASN A 530 -21.33 -24.17 -5.70
C ASN A 530 -21.26 -24.47 -7.20
N VAL A 531 -22.28 -25.12 -7.73
CA VAL A 531 -22.40 -25.50 -9.15
C VAL A 531 -23.78 -25.17 -9.70
N ILE A 532 -24.57 -24.36 -8.98
CA ILE A 532 -25.93 -23.96 -9.37
C ILE A 532 -25.86 -23.19 -10.69
N GLY A 533 -26.90 -23.27 -11.52
CA GLY A 533 -26.93 -22.53 -12.78
C GLY A 533 -26.05 -23.12 -13.89
N ASN A 534 -25.60 -24.37 -13.76
CA ASN A 534 -25.00 -25.14 -14.86
C ASN A 534 -26.03 -26.08 -15.49
N PRO A 535 -26.62 -25.73 -16.66
CA PRO A 535 -27.76 -26.47 -17.21
C PRO A 535 -27.39 -27.87 -17.73
N LEU A 536 -26.12 -28.12 -18.03
CA LEU A 536 -25.63 -29.38 -18.59
C LEU A 536 -25.12 -30.37 -17.52
N LEU A 537 -25.10 -29.98 -16.24
CA LEU A 537 -24.74 -30.89 -15.15
C LEU A 537 -25.89 -31.85 -14.82
N HIS A 538 -25.58 -33.13 -14.75
CA HIS A 538 -26.49 -34.17 -14.32
C HIS A 538 -26.48 -34.30 -12.79
N PRO A 539 -27.63 -34.13 -12.11
CA PRO A 539 -27.74 -34.49 -10.71
C PRO A 539 -27.53 -36.01 -10.61
N ARG A 540 -26.48 -36.43 -9.88
CA ARG A 540 -26.06 -37.81 -9.55
C ARG A 540 -26.78 -38.93 -10.32
N GLY A 541 -26.04 -39.66 -11.14
CA GLY A 541 -26.47 -40.89 -11.81
C GLY A 541 -27.39 -41.74 -10.93
N ILE A 542 -28.65 -41.83 -11.34
CA ILE A 542 -29.63 -42.70 -10.70
C ILE A 542 -29.03 -44.11 -10.71
N ASN A 543 -28.88 -44.70 -9.52
CA ASN A 543 -28.45 -46.08 -9.38
C ASN A 543 -29.38 -46.94 -10.23
N LYS A 544 -28.90 -47.42 -11.40
CA LYS A 544 -29.67 -48.33 -12.27
C LYS A 544 -30.15 -49.56 -11.49
N ALA A 545 -29.44 -49.93 -10.42
CA ALA A 545 -29.83 -50.97 -9.46
C ALA A 545 -31.17 -50.72 -8.74
N LEU A 546 -31.56 -49.47 -8.45
CA LEU A 546 -32.82 -49.16 -7.78
C LEU A 546 -34.01 -49.30 -8.74
N ILE A 547 -33.84 -48.87 -10.00
CA ILE A 547 -34.85 -49.03 -11.06
C ILE A 547 -35.00 -50.51 -11.44
N ILE A 548 -33.88 -51.24 -11.56
CA ILE A 548 -33.88 -52.68 -11.82
C ILE A 548 -34.51 -53.44 -10.63
N GLY A 549 -34.21 -53.04 -9.39
CA GLY A 549 -34.83 -53.61 -8.19
C GLY A 549 -36.34 -53.39 -8.11
N LEU A 550 -36.81 -52.18 -8.44
CA LEU A 550 -38.25 -51.87 -8.49
C LEU A 550 -38.96 -52.61 -9.64
N ALA A 551 -38.34 -52.73 -10.81
CA ALA A 551 -38.89 -53.48 -11.93
C ALA A 551 -38.99 -54.99 -11.63
N ILE A 552 -37.95 -55.58 -11.01
CA ILE A 552 -37.95 -56.99 -10.58
C ILE A 552 -39.01 -57.22 -9.49
N GLY A 553 -39.15 -56.28 -8.55
CA GLY A 553 -40.18 -56.33 -7.50
C GLY A 553 -41.60 -56.32 -8.07
N VAL A 554 -41.89 -55.44 -9.04
CA VAL A 554 -43.20 -55.37 -9.71
C VAL A 554 -43.46 -56.64 -10.53
N ILE A 555 -42.45 -57.17 -11.24
CA ILE A 555 -42.59 -58.42 -12.00
C ILE A 555 -42.86 -59.61 -11.05
N LEU A 556 -42.17 -59.69 -9.91
CA LEU A 556 -42.41 -60.73 -8.90
C LEU A 556 -43.83 -60.66 -8.33
N VAL A 557 -44.34 -59.47 -8.04
CA VAL A 557 -45.72 -59.28 -7.55
C VAL A 557 -46.74 -59.69 -8.63
N VAL A 558 -46.52 -59.32 -9.89
CA VAL A 558 -47.40 -59.72 -11.00
C VAL A 558 -47.37 -61.24 -11.21
N VAL A 559 -46.21 -61.88 -11.10
CA VAL A 559 -46.06 -63.35 -11.19
C VAL A 559 -46.74 -64.04 -10.01
N ILE A 560 -46.63 -63.52 -8.78
CA ILE A 560 -47.30 -64.08 -7.60
C ILE A 560 -48.82 -63.96 -7.75
N VAL A 561 -49.33 -62.81 -8.18
CA VAL A 561 -50.77 -62.60 -8.44
C VAL A 561 -51.27 -63.54 -9.56
N TYR A 562 -50.48 -63.71 -10.63
CA TYR A 562 -50.79 -64.65 -11.70
C TYR A 562 -50.76 -66.12 -11.23
N CYS A 563 -49.83 -66.48 -10.34
CA CYS A 563 -49.76 -67.80 -9.72
C CYS A 563 -50.95 -68.08 -8.80
N PHE A 564 -51.43 -67.09 -8.02
CA PHE A 564 -52.65 -67.21 -7.23
C PHE A 564 -53.90 -67.31 -8.11
N TYR A 565 -53.95 -66.56 -9.21
CA TYR A 565 -55.00 -66.67 -10.22
C TYR A 565 -55.03 -68.08 -10.87
N ARG A 566 -53.87 -68.64 -11.20
CA ARG A 566 -53.75 -70.03 -11.72
C ARG A 566 -54.04 -71.10 -10.67
N ARG A 567 -53.65 -70.90 -9.40
CA ARG A 567 -53.98 -71.84 -8.30
C ARG A 567 -55.48 -71.91 -8.04
N LYS A 568 -56.22 -70.80 -8.19
CA LYS A 568 -57.69 -70.78 -8.09
C LYS A 568 -58.38 -71.45 -9.28
N GLN A 569 -57.78 -71.42 -10.48
CA GLN A 569 -58.27 -72.14 -11.67
C GLN A 569 -58.07 -73.66 -11.58
N ARG A 570 -57.04 -74.13 -10.85
CA ARG A 570 -56.74 -75.57 -10.72
C ARG A 570 -57.43 -76.29 -9.55
N ALA A 571 -58.17 -75.59 -8.70
CA ALA A 571 -58.89 -76.17 -7.55
C ALA A 571 -60.36 -76.53 -7.85
N ARG A 572 -60.67 -76.95 -9.09
CA ARG A 572 -62.03 -77.36 -9.52
C ARG A 572 -62.14 -78.80 -10.08
N THR A 573 -61.13 -79.65 -9.89
CA THR A 573 -61.21 -81.04 -10.38
C THR A 573 -60.54 -82.02 -9.41
N ALA A 574 -61.33 -83.02 -8.98
CA ALA A 574 -60.99 -84.27 -8.27
C ALA A 574 -60.42 -84.12 -6.84
N VAL A 575 -61.03 -84.53 -5.71
CA VAL A 575 -61.86 -85.68 -5.30
C VAL A 575 -61.08 -87.01 -5.20
N ILE A 576 -60.88 -87.44 -3.94
CA ILE A 576 -60.66 -88.80 -3.37
C ILE A 576 -59.27 -89.45 -3.49
N ALA A 577 -58.60 -89.67 -2.34
CA ALA A 577 -58.34 -91.01 -1.76
C ALA A 577 -57.37 -90.94 -0.53
N THR A 578 -57.97 -91.12 0.65
CA THR A 578 -57.57 -91.96 1.80
C THR A 578 -56.11 -92.32 2.18
N GLU A 579 -55.87 -92.08 3.48
CA GLU A 579 -55.30 -92.95 4.54
C GLU A 579 -53.83 -92.88 5.01
N LEU A 580 -53.72 -92.49 6.30
CA LEU A 580 -53.00 -93.07 7.44
C LEU A 580 -51.49 -93.33 7.36
N VAL A 581 -50.74 -92.75 8.31
CA VAL A 581 -50.06 -93.47 9.43
C VAL A 581 -49.44 -92.44 10.40
N TYR A 582 -49.28 -92.91 11.63
CA TYR A 582 -49.25 -92.26 12.94
C TYR A 582 -47.80 -92.11 13.49
N ILE A 583 -47.69 -91.46 14.66
CA ILE A 583 -46.54 -91.43 15.62
C ILE A 583 -45.49 -90.33 15.31
N GLY A 584 -45.04 -89.47 16.23
CA GLY A 584 -45.26 -89.34 17.67
C GLY A 584 -44.40 -88.17 18.23
N LYS A 585 -44.74 -87.79 19.47
CA LYS A 585 -44.13 -86.82 20.40
C LYS A 585 -42.59 -86.83 20.43
N GLU A 586 -41.85 -85.84 20.92
CA GLU A 586 -41.96 -85.25 22.26
C GLU A 586 -41.00 -84.06 22.48
N THR A 587 -41.35 -83.26 23.48
CA THR A 587 -40.67 -82.14 24.13
C THR A 587 -39.32 -82.49 24.78
N GLN A 588 -38.42 -81.52 24.97
CA GLN A 588 -37.78 -81.29 26.28
C GLN A 588 -37.02 -79.96 26.39
N ALA A 589 -36.86 -79.54 27.65
CA ALA A 589 -36.59 -78.20 28.14
C ALA A 589 -35.13 -77.92 28.51
N TRP A 590 -34.86 -76.62 28.69
CA TRP A 590 -33.84 -75.87 29.46
C TRP A 590 -32.97 -76.59 30.51
N PRO A 591 -31.77 -76.07 30.86
CA PRO A 591 -31.68 -74.90 31.76
C PRO A 591 -30.48 -73.93 31.57
N PRO A 592 -30.49 -72.79 32.31
CA PRO A 592 -29.57 -71.66 32.17
C PRO A 592 -28.48 -71.66 33.26
N ARG A 593 -27.40 -70.86 33.07
CA ARG A 593 -26.58 -70.33 34.17
C ARG A 593 -25.97 -68.98 33.80
N GLY A 594 -26.17 -68.00 34.67
CA GLY A 594 -25.36 -66.78 34.76
C GLY A 594 -24.26 -66.90 35.81
N ASN A 595 -23.46 -65.84 35.90
CA ASN A 595 -22.81 -65.20 37.06
C ASN A 595 -21.82 -64.16 36.48
N VAL A 596 -21.84 -62.86 36.79
CA VAL A 596 -21.75 -62.11 38.07
C VAL A 596 -20.37 -62.19 38.72
N THR A 597 -19.64 -61.07 38.74
CA THR A 597 -18.97 -60.37 39.89
C THR A 597 -18.06 -59.25 39.32
N ILE A 598 -18.14 -57.94 39.61
CA ILE A 598 -18.10 -57.10 40.85
C ILE A 598 -16.67 -56.88 41.41
N ASN A 599 -16.21 -55.61 41.45
CA ASN A 599 -15.66 -54.85 42.61
C ASN A 599 -14.77 -53.66 42.13
N VAL A 600 -14.50 -52.52 42.81
CA VAL A 600 -14.88 -51.75 44.04
C VAL A 600 -13.96 -50.49 43.95
N SER A 601 -14.46 -49.24 44.00
CA SER A 601 -14.70 -48.30 45.12
C SER A 601 -13.49 -47.52 45.70
N SER A 602 -13.67 -46.20 45.87
CA SER A 602 -13.38 -45.34 47.07
C SER A 602 -13.60 -43.85 46.70
N LYS A 603 -14.63 -43.12 47.17
CA LYS A 603 -14.75 -42.30 48.42
C LYS A 603 -13.60 -41.28 48.61
N GLU A 604 -13.75 -39.99 48.97
CA GLU A 604 -14.82 -39.17 49.59
C GLU A 604 -14.40 -37.65 49.65
N VAL A 605 -15.37 -36.70 49.55
CA VAL A 605 -15.66 -35.56 50.50
C VAL A 605 -14.77 -34.27 50.43
N THR A 606 -15.21 -32.99 50.55
CA THR A 606 -16.31 -32.26 51.25
C THR A 606 -16.54 -30.83 50.67
N LYS A 607 -17.81 -30.35 50.67
CA LYS A 607 -18.40 -28.98 50.95
C LYS A 607 -17.88 -27.70 50.22
N PRO A 608 -18.62 -26.56 50.13
CA PRO A 608 -19.73 -26.06 51.01
C PRO A 608 -20.96 -25.38 50.30
N LEU A 609 -21.84 -24.79 51.13
CA LEU A 609 -23.03 -23.92 50.92
C LEU A 609 -22.88 -22.75 51.96
N PRO A 610 -23.69 -21.65 52.02
CA PRO A 610 -24.78 -21.17 51.15
C PRO A 610 -24.88 -19.60 50.95
N GLN A 611 -26.00 -19.16 50.35
CA GLN A 611 -26.79 -17.92 50.58
C GLN A 611 -26.50 -16.61 49.80
N GLY A 612 -27.59 -16.00 49.29
CA GLY A 612 -27.66 -14.60 48.85
C GLY A 612 -28.82 -14.23 47.90
N GLU A 613 -30.03 -14.13 48.45
CA GLU A 613 -31.19 -13.24 48.15
C GLU A 613 -31.61 -12.81 46.72
N GLU A 614 -32.87 -13.20 46.42
CA GLU A 614 -33.98 -12.48 45.73
C GLU A 614 -34.11 -10.98 46.10
N ILE A 615 -34.65 -10.00 45.33
CA ILE A 615 -35.94 -9.84 44.60
C ILE A 615 -35.92 -8.45 43.88
N PRO A 616 -36.91 -8.04 43.04
CA PRO A 616 -36.72 -7.39 41.73
C PRO A 616 -37.37 -5.99 41.58
N VAL A 617 -37.74 -5.62 40.33
CA VAL A 617 -38.79 -4.65 39.91
C VAL A 617 -38.25 -3.22 39.68
N SER A 618 -38.55 -2.48 38.60
CA SER A 618 -39.20 -2.66 37.29
C SER A 618 -39.10 -1.30 36.57
N VAL A 619 -38.80 -1.24 35.28
CA VAL A 619 -39.73 -0.98 34.14
C VAL A 619 -40.15 0.49 33.97
N ASP A 620 -39.74 1.03 32.80
CA ASP A 620 -40.41 1.90 31.82
C ASP A 620 -41.14 3.18 32.29
N ALA A 621 -41.32 4.23 31.49
CA ALA A 621 -41.14 4.44 30.06
C ALA A 621 -40.97 5.94 29.83
N GLY A 622 -40.24 6.32 28.79
CA GLY A 622 -40.27 7.67 28.23
C GLY A 622 -40.62 7.60 26.75
N GLU A 623 -41.87 7.91 26.39
CA GLU A 623 -42.23 8.28 25.03
C GLU A 623 -42.52 9.78 24.94
N LEU A 624 -41.69 10.42 24.10
CA LEU A 624 -42.04 11.35 23.02
C LEU A 624 -43.09 12.44 23.26
N THR A 625 -42.62 13.69 23.23
CA THR A 625 -43.22 14.76 22.42
C THR A 625 -42.12 15.72 21.90
N GLN A 626 -42.14 16.01 20.60
CA GLN A 626 -41.37 17.07 19.91
C GLN A 626 -42.15 18.42 19.97
N PRO A 627 -41.77 19.49 19.22
CA PRO A 627 -40.56 20.32 19.29
C PRO A 627 -40.89 21.84 19.36
N SER A 628 -39.97 22.68 19.86
CA SER A 628 -39.72 24.11 19.53
C SER A 628 -38.85 24.68 20.68
N THR A 629 -37.91 25.62 20.59
CA THR A 629 -37.51 26.69 19.68
C THR A 629 -36.02 27.00 19.98
N ARG A 630 -35.33 27.74 19.09
CA ARG A 630 -33.94 28.25 19.23
C ARG A 630 -33.67 28.94 20.59
N PRO A 631 -32.39 28.99 21.00
CA PRO A 631 -31.76 30.31 21.06
C PRO A 631 -30.35 30.35 20.46
N SER A 632 -30.18 31.30 19.54
CA SER A 632 -28.93 31.94 19.18
C SER A 632 -28.54 32.91 20.31
N ASN A 633 -27.31 32.80 20.81
CA ASN A 633 -26.44 33.85 21.39
C ASN A 633 -25.53 33.22 22.43
N LEU A 634 -24.24 33.06 22.12
CA LEU A 634 -23.16 33.00 23.11
C LEU A 634 -21.85 33.17 22.36
N LEU A 635 -21.52 34.42 22.05
CA LEU A 635 -20.16 34.97 21.92
C LEU A 635 -20.37 36.49 21.80
N ARG A 636 -20.57 37.15 22.95
CA ARG A 636 -20.51 38.61 23.06
C ARG A 636 -19.44 38.95 24.08
N HIS A 637 -18.47 39.74 23.62
CA HIS A 637 -17.53 40.47 24.45
C HIS A 637 -18.26 41.27 25.54
N GLU A 638 -17.84 41.10 26.78
CA GLU A 638 -17.89 42.16 27.79
C GLU A 638 -16.48 42.38 28.33
N GLY A 639 -16.09 43.65 28.39
CA GLY A 639 -14.79 44.10 28.86
C GLY A 639 -14.85 44.71 30.26
N VAL A 640 -13.64 44.86 30.80
CA VAL A 640 -13.20 45.81 31.83
C VAL A 640 -13.83 45.66 33.23
N GLY A 641 -13.04 45.09 34.14
CA GLY A 641 -13.20 45.20 35.59
C GLY A 641 -11.85 45.58 36.23
N GLU A 642 -11.89 46.60 37.07
CA GLU A 642 -10.76 47.35 37.64
C GLU A 642 -9.80 46.53 38.51
N ALA A 643 -8.57 47.02 38.58
CA ALA A 643 -7.52 46.56 39.48
C ALA A 643 -7.89 46.82 40.94
N ASN A 644 -7.74 45.79 41.78
CA ASN A 644 -7.47 45.94 43.21
C ASN A 644 -6.22 45.14 43.55
N GLY A 645 -5.28 45.79 44.24
CA GLY A 645 -4.00 45.23 44.63
C GLY A 645 -4.14 44.14 45.68
N ASP A 646 -3.47 43.02 45.43
CA ASP A 646 -2.37 42.52 46.25
C ASP A 646 -1.79 41.26 45.60
N GLY A 647 -0.47 41.09 45.70
CA GLY A 647 0.30 40.13 44.92
C GLY A 647 -0.06 38.66 45.14
N LYS A 648 0.17 37.88 44.08
CA LYS A 648 0.11 36.41 43.96
C LYS A 648 -1.27 35.79 43.74
N ALA A 649 -1.72 35.84 42.49
CA ALA A 649 -2.55 34.79 41.90
C ALA A 649 -2.00 34.49 40.49
N GLY A 650 -1.53 33.26 40.24
CA GLY A 650 -1.18 32.82 38.89
C GLY A 650 -2.42 32.80 38.00
N PRO A 651 -2.30 33.07 36.68
CA PRO A 651 -3.47 33.10 35.82
C PRO A 651 -4.03 31.67 35.69
N ALA A 652 -5.28 31.48 36.10
CA ALA A 652 -6.05 30.29 35.75
C ALA A 652 -6.10 30.19 34.21
N SER A 653 -5.55 29.10 33.67
CA SER A 653 -5.37 28.91 32.23
C SER A 653 -6.72 28.81 31.52
N ASN A 654 -7.01 29.70 30.59
CA ASN A 654 -8.18 29.56 29.70
C ASN A 654 -7.85 28.60 28.53
N THR A 655 -7.41 27.37 28.85
CA THR A 655 -7.14 26.25 27.91
C THR A 655 -8.42 25.50 27.53
N THR A 656 -9.57 26.15 27.71
CA THR A 656 -10.90 25.58 27.57
C THR A 656 -11.10 25.06 26.14
N GLY A 657 -11.31 23.75 26.00
CA GLY A 657 -11.52 23.09 24.71
C GLY A 657 -10.26 22.48 24.06
N TRP A 658 -9.09 22.56 24.69
CA TRP A 658 -7.88 21.87 24.21
C TRP A 658 -7.96 20.38 24.52
N VAL A 659 -7.51 19.56 23.57
CA VAL A 659 -7.32 18.12 23.74
C VAL A 659 -5.82 17.86 23.62
N MET A 660 -5.18 17.58 24.75
CA MET A 660 -3.74 17.33 24.86
C MET A 660 -3.55 15.91 25.40
N ILE A 661 -2.99 15.02 24.59
CA ILE A 661 -2.90 13.59 24.89
C ILE A 661 -1.43 13.18 24.92
N ASP A 662 -1.01 12.60 26.04
CA ASP A 662 0.25 11.88 26.17
C ASP A 662 -0.05 10.40 25.96
N CYS A 663 0.41 9.86 24.83
CA CYS A 663 0.03 8.54 24.35
C CYS A 663 0.88 7.48 25.05
N GLY A 664 0.26 6.62 25.86
CA GLY A 664 0.98 5.61 26.65
C GLY A 664 1.27 6.02 28.10
N ALA A 665 0.94 7.25 28.50
CA ALA A 665 1.05 7.68 29.89
C ALA A 665 0.05 6.95 30.80
N GLU A 666 0.50 6.55 31.99
CA GLU A 666 -0.36 5.89 32.99
C GLU A 666 -1.36 6.86 33.64
N THR A 667 -0.97 8.13 33.81
CA THR A 667 -1.79 9.13 34.50
C THR A 667 -1.70 10.50 33.84
N SER A 668 -2.77 11.28 33.97
CA SER A 668 -2.84 12.66 33.48
C SER A 668 -2.05 13.61 34.40
N TYR A 669 -1.39 14.61 33.83
CA TYR A 669 -0.54 15.55 34.59
C TYR A 669 -0.61 16.98 34.02
N ILE A 670 0.05 17.92 34.72
CA ILE A 670 0.26 19.28 34.23
C ILE A 670 1.76 19.47 34.05
N ASP A 671 2.19 19.87 32.87
CA ASP A 671 3.61 20.06 32.57
C ASP A 671 4.16 21.38 33.16
N GLN A 672 5.46 21.59 33.00
CA GLN A 672 6.16 22.80 33.46
C GLN A 672 5.65 24.11 32.84
N ASN A 673 4.97 24.04 31.68
CA ASN A 673 4.38 25.18 31.01
C ASN A 673 2.93 25.42 31.46
N GLY A 674 2.38 24.59 32.35
CA GLY A 674 1.00 24.69 32.82
C GLY A 674 -0.03 24.02 31.89
N ILE A 675 0.41 23.22 30.91
CA ILE A 675 -0.48 22.48 30.01
C ILE A 675 -0.91 21.18 30.68
N ARG A 676 -2.23 20.92 30.70
CA ARG A 676 -2.80 19.67 31.20
C ARG A 676 -2.75 18.60 30.10
N TRP A 677 -1.90 17.59 30.28
CA TRP A 677 -1.81 16.40 29.44
C TRP A 677 -2.69 15.28 30.01
N ARG A 678 -3.46 14.62 29.14
CA ARG A 678 -4.34 13.50 29.49
C ARG A 678 -3.72 12.18 29.07
N ALA A 679 -3.88 11.16 29.91
CA ALA A 679 -3.66 9.78 29.51
C ALA A 679 -4.66 9.40 28.40
N ASP A 680 -4.26 8.46 27.55
CA ASP A 680 -4.91 8.29 26.26
C ASP A 680 -6.01 7.21 26.19
N GLU A 681 -6.25 6.52 27.31
CA GLU A 681 -7.24 5.43 27.46
C GLU A 681 -8.68 5.84 27.10
N GLU A 682 -9.03 7.12 27.28
CA GLU A 682 -10.37 7.63 26.94
C GLU A 682 -10.57 7.86 25.44
N PHE A 683 -9.47 7.90 24.67
CA PHE A 683 -9.48 8.27 23.25
C PHE A 683 -9.18 7.09 22.32
N ILE A 684 -8.60 6.01 22.84
CA ILE A 684 -8.27 4.80 22.10
C ILE A 684 -8.45 3.54 22.96
N GLN A 685 -8.94 2.46 22.36
CA GLN A 685 -9.26 1.20 23.05
C GLN A 685 -8.26 0.06 22.74
N ALA A 686 -7.22 0.33 21.97
CA ALA A 686 -6.26 -0.66 21.48
C ALA A 686 -4.82 -0.19 21.69
N GLY A 687 -3.86 -1.11 21.59
CA GLY A 687 -2.43 -0.84 21.71
C GLY A 687 -1.87 -1.04 23.11
N GLU A 688 -0.55 -1.05 23.21
CA GLU A 688 0.21 -1.27 24.44
C GLU A 688 1.06 -0.04 24.77
N ASN A 689 1.19 0.27 26.05
CA ASN A 689 2.03 1.38 26.50
C ASN A 689 3.50 0.92 26.54
N ARG A 690 4.42 1.82 26.19
CA ARG A 690 5.86 1.65 26.35
C ARG A 690 6.47 2.94 26.88
N ILE A 691 7.58 2.79 27.59
CA ILE A 691 8.41 3.90 28.07
C ILE A 691 9.65 3.94 27.20
N VAL A 692 10.07 5.15 26.86
CA VAL A 692 11.25 5.42 26.06
C VAL A 692 12.39 5.81 26.98
N ASN A 693 13.46 5.02 27.02
CA ASN A 693 14.65 5.35 27.80
C ASN A 693 15.59 6.20 26.94
N SER A 694 15.76 7.48 27.28
CA SER A 694 16.73 8.34 26.59
C SER A 694 18.15 7.85 26.85
N SER A 695 18.83 7.36 25.81
CA SER A 695 20.24 6.93 25.88
C SER A 695 21.22 8.10 25.81
N ASN A 696 20.76 9.34 25.56
CA ASN A 696 21.59 10.52 25.30
C ASN A 696 21.11 11.76 26.08
N GLU A 697 22.03 12.67 26.41
CA GLU A 697 21.90 13.91 27.21
C GLU A 697 20.89 14.98 26.68
N ALA A 698 20.02 14.65 25.72
CA ALA A 698 19.02 15.57 25.19
C ALA A 698 17.78 15.64 26.10
N VAL A 699 17.33 16.86 26.44
CA VAL A 699 16.10 17.09 27.21
C VAL A 699 14.90 16.78 26.32
N VAL A 700 14.31 15.60 26.51
CA VAL A 700 13.08 15.17 25.84
C VAL A 700 11.86 15.74 26.60
N PRO A 701 10.85 16.32 25.92
CA PRO A 701 9.63 16.75 26.60
C PRO A 701 8.90 15.57 27.26
N GLN A 702 8.33 15.76 28.45
CA GLN A 702 7.69 14.69 29.23
C GLN A 702 6.68 13.86 28.41
N GLN A 703 5.86 14.50 27.56
CA GLN A 703 4.86 13.83 26.72
C GLN A 703 5.45 12.99 25.57
N MET A 704 6.77 12.91 25.48
CA MET A 704 7.51 12.10 24.52
C MET A 704 8.28 10.97 25.20
N GLU A 705 8.30 10.92 26.53
CA GLU A 705 8.94 9.85 27.30
C GLU A 705 8.11 8.57 27.32
N SER A 706 6.82 8.68 26.97
CA SER A 706 5.90 7.56 26.79
C SER A 706 5.43 7.46 25.34
N LEU A 707 5.11 6.25 24.91
CA LEU A 707 4.47 6.00 23.62
C LEU A 707 3.48 4.85 23.71
N ARG A 708 2.49 4.86 22.82
CA ARG A 708 1.60 3.72 22.58
C ARG A 708 1.97 3.02 21.27
N ILE A 709 2.07 1.70 21.31
CA ILE A 709 2.35 0.84 20.15
C ILE A 709 1.12 0.02 19.75
N PHE A 710 1.01 -0.35 18.47
CA PHE A 710 -0.11 -1.11 17.96
C PHE A 710 0.32 -2.41 17.27
N THR A 711 0.26 -3.53 17.98
CA THR A 711 0.74 -4.85 17.51
C THR A 711 -0.34 -5.74 16.91
N GLN A 712 -1.62 -5.40 17.08
CA GLN A 712 -2.75 -6.31 16.81
C GLN A 712 -3.57 -5.98 15.56
N LYS A 713 -3.57 -4.72 15.12
CA LYS A 713 -4.38 -4.23 14.00
C LYS A 713 -3.49 -3.42 13.07
N SER A 714 -3.71 -3.55 11.76
CA SER A 714 -2.99 -2.73 10.77
C SER A 714 -3.37 -1.25 10.87
N ARG A 715 -4.56 -0.93 11.38
CA ARG A 715 -5.06 0.44 11.53
C ARG A 715 -5.65 0.68 12.91
N ASN A 716 -5.22 1.77 13.54
CA ASN A 716 -5.63 2.14 14.89
C ASN A 716 -5.94 3.63 14.94
N CYS A 717 -7.14 4.01 15.39
CA CYS A 717 -7.57 5.41 15.35
C CYS A 717 -7.97 5.96 16.73
N TYR A 718 -7.40 7.11 17.05
CA TYR A 718 -7.86 7.99 18.11
C TYR A 718 -9.15 8.69 17.67
N SER A 719 -10.06 8.91 18.61
CA SER A 719 -11.27 9.71 18.39
C SER A 719 -11.21 10.98 19.25
N LEU A 720 -10.93 12.12 18.61
CA LEU A 720 -10.80 13.42 19.26
C LEU A 720 -12.13 14.18 19.26
N PRO A 721 -12.62 14.66 20.41
CA PRO A 721 -13.80 15.51 20.45
C PRO A 721 -13.50 16.88 19.85
N THR A 722 -14.34 17.33 18.92
CA THR A 722 -14.20 18.61 18.22
C THR A 722 -15.57 19.29 18.06
N ILE A 723 -15.56 20.53 17.57
CA ILE A 723 -16.78 21.26 17.21
C ILE A 723 -16.84 21.30 15.69
N LYS A 724 -17.98 20.88 15.14
CA LYS A 724 -18.22 20.91 13.70
C LYS A 724 -18.00 22.32 13.14
N ASP A 725 -17.37 22.39 11.96
CA ASP A 725 -17.09 23.62 11.21
C ASP A 725 -16.11 24.58 11.91
N VAL A 726 -15.45 24.17 13.00
CA VAL A 726 -14.36 24.92 13.64
C VAL A 726 -13.01 24.46 13.10
N ARG A 727 -12.07 25.41 12.92
CA ARG A 727 -10.69 25.11 12.57
C ARG A 727 -9.92 24.67 13.80
N TYR A 728 -9.15 23.60 13.66
CA TYR A 728 -8.26 23.09 14.66
C TYR A 728 -6.82 23.12 14.14
N LEU A 729 -5.88 23.49 15.02
CA LEU A 729 -4.52 23.03 14.90
C LEU A 729 -4.46 21.62 15.47
N ILE A 730 -4.08 20.64 14.66
CA ILE A 730 -3.91 19.26 15.09
C ILE A 730 -2.45 18.88 14.90
N ARG A 731 -1.82 18.34 15.95
CA ARG A 731 -0.42 17.94 15.95
C ARG A 731 -0.26 16.53 16.49
N ALA A 732 0.35 15.66 15.69
CA ALA A 732 0.78 14.32 16.11
C ALA A 732 2.30 14.34 16.34
N GLY A 733 2.75 13.74 17.43
CA GLY A 733 4.13 13.74 17.87
C GLY A 733 4.67 12.33 18.07
N PHE A 734 5.93 12.14 17.68
CA PHE A 734 6.58 10.84 17.63
C PHE A 734 8.01 10.95 18.16
N TYR A 735 8.32 10.07 19.11
CA TYR A 735 9.68 9.82 19.58
C TYR A 735 9.88 8.31 19.72
N TYR A 736 10.69 7.72 18.84
CA TYR A 736 10.91 6.27 18.84
C TYR A 736 11.82 5.83 19.99
N GLY A 737 12.94 6.55 20.19
CA GLY A 737 13.94 6.30 21.23
C GLY A 737 14.32 4.84 21.43
N ASN A 738 14.32 4.08 20.33
CA ASN A 738 14.69 2.67 20.29
C ASN A 738 13.96 1.77 21.31
N TYR A 739 12.68 2.03 21.58
CA TYR A 739 11.91 1.33 22.63
C TYR A 739 11.89 -0.20 22.47
N ASP A 740 12.10 -0.71 21.26
CA ASP A 740 12.08 -2.13 20.90
C ASP A 740 13.48 -2.73 20.65
N GLY A 741 14.55 -1.92 20.71
CA GLY A 741 15.93 -2.34 20.49
C GLY A 741 16.31 -2.66 19.03
N HIS A 742 15.41 -2.45 18.07
CA HIS A 742 15.66 -2.82 16.67
C HIS A 742 16.59 -1.84 15.94
N HIS A 743 16.82 -0.62 16.41
CA HIS A 743 17.61 0.43 15.73
C HIS A 743 17.05 0.87 14.36
N TRP A 744 15.82 0.45 14.03
CA TRP A 744 15.14 0.72 12.78
C TRP A 744 13.74 1.30 13.08
N PRO A 745 13.62 2.63 13.15
CA PRO A 745 12.34 3.27 13.42
C PRO A 745 11.28 2.87 12.39
N PRO A 746 10.06 2.54 12.81
CA PRO A 746 8.98 2.15 11.91
C PRO A 746 8.50 3.35 11.06
N GLU A 747 8.18 3.06 9.80
CA GLU A 747 7.46 3.99 8.91
C GLU A 747 5.96 3.67 8.95
N MET A 748 5.11 4.70 8.93
CA MET A 748 3.65 4.54 9.01
C MET A 748 2.94 5.70 8.33
N ILE A 749 1.66 5.53 7.99
CA ILE A 749 0.83 6.60 7.42
C ILE A 749 -0.11 7.15 8.48
N LEU A 750 -0.17 8.47 8.58
CA LEU A 750 -1.24 9.16 9.29
C LEU A 750 -2.41 9.43 8.36
N VAL A 751 -3.60 9.16 8.88
CA VAL A 751 -4.88 9.45 8.22
C VAL A 751 -5.72 10.28 9.17
N ILE A 752 -6.33 11.35 8.66
CA ILE A 752 -7.32 12.14 9.39
C ILE A 752 -8.69 11.95 8.74
N ASP A 753 -9.64 11.46 9.52
CA ASP A 753 -10.95 11.01 9.04
C ASP A 753 -10.89 9.99 7.91
N ARG A 754 -10.93 10.48 6.67
CA ARG A 754 -10.94 9.68 5.43
C ARG A 754 -9.72 9.93 4.56
N ASP A 755 -8.96 10.97 4.89
CA ASP A 755 -7.97 11.58 4.03
C ASP A 755 -6.57 11.32 4.58
N GLU A 756 -5.64 11.07 3.67
CA GLU A 756 -4.23 10.89 4.03
C GLU A 756 -3.66 12.22 4.55
N TRP A 757 -3.14 12.18 5.78
CA TRP A 757 -2.34 13.26 6.35
C TRP A 757 -0.90 13.16 5.84
N GLY A 758 -0.34 11.95 5.83
CA GLY A 758 0.93 11.67 5.16
C GLY A 758 1.82 10.70 5.93
N ALA A 759 2.95 10.35 5.33
CA ALA A 759 3.92 9.45 5.92
C ALA A 759 4.62 10.07 7.14
N VAL A 760 4.76 9.26 8.18
CA VAL A 760 5.55 9.53 9.38
C VAL A 760 6.82 8.71 9.28
N ILE A 761 7.95 9.42 9.24
CA ILE A 761 9.27 8.83 9.18
C ILE A 761 10.02 9.31 10.41
N THR A 762 10.38 8.39 11.30
CA THR A 762 11.02 8.71 12.58
C THR A 762 12.52 8.37 12.56
N ARG A 763 13.28 8.91 13.52
CA ARG A 763 14.72 8.61 13.72
C ARG A 763 14.90 7.97 15.09
N ILE A 764 16.05 7.35 15.35
CA ILE A 764 16.36 6.75 16.67
C ILE A 764 16.17 7.77 17.79
N ASP A 765 16.83 8.93 17.68
CA ASP A 765 16.80 9.99 18.71
C ASP A 765 16.07 11.28 18.23
N GLY A 766 15.26 11.19 17.17
CA GLY A 766 14.63 12.37 16.55
C GLY A 766 13.20 12.58 17.02
N LEU A 767 12.89 13.80 17.49
CA LEU A 767 11.51 14.26 17.67
C LEU A 767 10.90 14.61 16.31
N VAL A 768 9.76 14.01 16.00
CA VAL A 768 9.01 14.30 14.76
C VAL A 768 7.63 14.81 15.12
N TYR A 769 7.26 15.95 14.56
CA TYR A 769 5.92 16.51 14.65
C TYR A 769 5.30 16.60 13.27
N LYS A 770 4.06 16.15 13.14
CA LYS A 770 3.19 16.42 11.99
C LYS A 770 2.10 17.36 12.47
N GLU A 771 2.00 18.54 11.86
CA GLU A 771 1.03 19.56 12.26
C GLU A 771 0.21 20.03 11.05
N ILE A 772 -1.10 20.17 11.26
CA ILE A 772 -2.06 20.64 10.25
C ILE A 772 -3.03 21.66 10.82
N ILE A 773 -3.53 22.52 9.94
CA ILE A 773 -4.81 23.20 10.14
C ILE A 773 -5.89 22.40 9.41
N TYR A 774 -6.89 21.95 10.18
CA TYR A 774 -7.99 21.13 9.68
C TYR A 774 -9.32 21.72 10.13
N THR A 775 -10.30 21.78 9.21
CA THR A 775 -11.67 22.19 9.57
C THR A 775 -12.47 20.94 9.88
N SER A 776 -12.95 20.81 11.11
CA SER A 776 -13.67 19.61 11.53
C SER A 776 -14.99 19.46 10.76
N ILE A 777 -15.23 18.27 10.18
CA ILE A 777 -16.46 17.93 9.47
C ILE A 777 -17.59 17.46 10.38
N GLY A 778 -17.29 17.20 11.66
CA GLY A 778 -18.22 16.64 12.65
C GLY A 778 -17.89 17.07 14.07
N ASN A 779 -18.53 16.43 15.05
CA ASN A 779 -18.21 16.70 16.47
C ASN A 779 -17.08 15.81 17.00
N ASN A 780 -16.57 14.89 16.17
CA ASN A 780 -15.38 14.10 16.45
C ASN A 780 -14.52 14.08 15.18
N VAL A 781 -13.21 14.07 15.37
CA VAL A 781 -12.21 13.83 14.33
C VAL A 781 -11.48 12.54 14.66
N SER A 782 -11.31 11.68 13.68
CA SER A 782 -10.49 10.48 13.83
C SER A 782 -9.07 10.70 13.32
N VAL A 783 -8.07 10.31 14.11
CA VAL A 783 -6.66 10.33 13.73
C VAL A 783 -6.16 8.89 13.77
N CYS A 784 -5.89 8.31 12.61
CA CYS A 784 -5.50 6.92 12.46
C CYS A 784 -4.03 6.78 12.12
N LEU A 785 -3.40 5.76 12.70
CA LEU A 785 -2.12 5.23 12.30
C LEU A 785 -2.36 3.97 11.48
N SER A 786 -1.83 3.96 10.25
CA SER A 786 -1.88 2.82 9.34
C SER A 786 -0.49 2.23 9.17
N GLN A 787 -0.40 0.93 9.37
CA GLN A 787 0.83 0.13 9.29
C GLN A 787 1.33 0.03 7.86
N LEU A 788 2.60 0.38 7.64
CA LEU A 788 3.34 0.08 6.43
C LEU A 788 4.33 -1.05 6.73
N LEU A 789 4.33 -2.12 5.93
CA LEU A 789 5.19 -3.31 6.14
C LEU A 789 4.95 -3.97 7.52
N ASP A 790 5.90 -4.76 8.03
CA ASP A 790 5.83 -5.45 9.35
C ASP A 790 6.18 -4.56 10.55
N TYR A 791 6.26 -3.25 10.34
CA TYR A 791 6.64 -2.29 11.36
C TYR A 791 5.48 -1.99 12.32
N VAL A 792 5.74 -1.99 13.63
CA VAL A 792 4.72 -1.70 14.65
C VAL A 792 4.47 -0.19 14.72
N PRO A 793 3.27 0.33 14.35
CA PRO A 793 2.98 1.75 14.44
C PRO A 793 2.98 2.21 15.89
N PHE A 794 3.41 3.46 16.11
CA PHE A 794 3.42 4.06 17.43
C PHE A 794 3.13 5.56 17.39
N ILE A 795 2.71 6.12 18.51
CA ILE A 795 2.54 7.57 18.70
C ILE A 795 2.89 7.95 20.13
N SER A 796 3.50 9.12 20.31
CA SER A 796 3.92 9.62 21.63
C SER A 796 2.99 10.71 22.15
N SER A 797 2.50 11.60 21.27
CA SER A 797 1.58 12.66 21.69
C SER A 797 0.57 13.03 20.61
N LEU A 798 -0.63 13.46 21.00
CA LEU A 798 -1.64 13.96 20.08
C LEU A 798 -2.34 15.21 20.65
N GLU A 799 -2.38 16.27 19.85
CA GLU A 799 -2.86 17.58 20.27
C GLU A 799 -3.93 18.08 19.29
N ALA A 800 -5.05 18.60 19.80
CA ALA A 800 -6.05 19.30 19.00
C ALA A 800 -6.52 20.58 19.73
N LEU A 801 -6.27 21.72 19.10
CA LEU A 801 -6.51 23.05 19.67
C LEU A 801 -7.44 23.85 18.75
N PRO A 802 -8.60 24.32 19.24
CA PRO A 802 -9.51 25.15 18.45
C PRO A 802 -8.88 26.52 18.17
N LEU A 803 -9.03 26.99 16.93
CA LEU A 803 -8.55 28.30 16.49
C LEU A 803 -9.69 29.31 16.37
N LEU A 804 -9.35 30.60 16.43
CA LEU A 804 -10.32 31.66 16.18
C LEU A 804 -10.79 31.64 14.71
N GLU A 805 -12.02 32.08 14.47
CA GLU A 805 -12.65 32.02 13.15
C GLU A 805 -11.91 32.84 12.07
N ASP A 806 -11.33 33.98 12.47
CA ASP A 806 -10.59 34.90 11.62
C ASP A 806 -9.11 34.51 11.43
N MET A 807 -8.58 33.66 12.30
CA MET A 807 -7.25 33.09 12.20
C MET A 807 -7.15 32.17 10.98
N TYR A 808 -6.12 32.40 10.16
CA TYR A 808 -5.91 31.75 8.88
C TYR A 808 -7.11 31.88 7.93
N SER A 809 -7.80 33.03 7.95
CA SER A 809 -9.00 33.26 7.13
C SER A 809 -8.81 33.12 5.62
N GLY A 810 -7.58 33.19 5.10
CA GLY A 810 -7.28 32.94 3.69
C GLY A 810 -7.15 31.45 3.32
N MET A 811 -7.16 30.54 4.30
CA MET A 811 -7.15 29.09 4.06
C MET A 811 -8.57 28.58 3.78
N THR A 812 -8.74 27.90 2.65
CA THR A 812 -10.00 27.24 2.30
C THR A 812 -10.29 26.07 3.26
N ARG A 813 -11.57 25.90 3.60
CA ARG A 813 -12.02 24.91 4.61
C ARG A 813 -12.13 23.48 4.08
N ASN A 814 -12.15 23.31 2.76
CA ASN A 814 -12.25 22.02 2.07
C ASN A 814 -10.88 21.39 1.78
N LEU A 815 -9.80 21.97 2.32
CA LEU A 815 -8.43 21.49 2.26
C LEU A 815 -7.90 21.37 3.69
N MET A 816 -7.07 20.37 3.92
CA MET A 816 -6.14 20.33 5.05
C MET A 816 -4.87 21.12 4.70
N TRP A 817 -4.30 21.85 5.66
CA TRP A 817 -3.11 22.68 5.44
C TRP A 817 -1.96 22.20 6.32
N PHE A 818 -0.92 21.66 5.71
CA PHE A 818 0.27 21.16 6.40
C PHE A 818 1.17 22.31 6.81
N ASN A 819 1.64 22.32 8.06
CA ASN A 819 2.70 23.24 8.45
C ASN A 819 4.00 22.82 7.77
N SER A 820 4.47 23.61 6.83
CA SER A 820 5.72 23.36 6.10
C SER A 820 6.88 24.03 6.80
N TYR A 821 6.70 25.29 7.20
CA TYR A 821 7.70 26.07 7.93
C TYR A 821 7.03 27.03 8.91
N ARG A 822 7.54 27.11 10.15
CA ARG A 822 7.21 28.16 11.11
C ARG A 822 8.46 28.57 11.86
N PHE A 823 8.94 29.78 11.59
CA PHE A 823 10.19 30.27 12.15
C PHE A 823 10.06 31.66 12.75
N HIS A 824 10.85 31.92 13.78
CA HIS A 824 11.22 33.26 14.23
C HIS A 824 12.72 33.49 13.99
N PHE A 825 13.11 34.74 13.78
CA PHE A 825 14.46 35.12 13.41
C PHE A 825 15.19 35.81 14.56
N GLY A 826 16.48 35.49 14.72
CA GLY A 826 17.35 36.12 15.71
C GLY A 826 17.25 35.57 17.14
N GLY A 827 16.28 34.70 17.42
CA GLY A 827 16.22 33.95 18.68
C GLY A 827 16.96 32.61 18.61
N THR A 828 17.08 31.95 19.78
CA THR A 828 17.77 30.66 19.95
C THR A 828 16.88 29.55 20.48
N ASP A 829 15.77 29.91 21.13
CA ASP A 829 14.86 28.97 21.77
C ASP A 829 13.56 28.83 20.99
N VAL A 830 12.90 27.68 21.12
CA VAL A 830 11.56 27.47 20.53
C VAL A 830 10.54 28.27 21.32
N ILE A 831 9.77 29.12 20.65
CA ILE A 831 8.64 29.84 21.28
C ILE A 831 7.41 28.93 21.21
N ARG A 832 6.76 28.74 22.36
CA ARG A 832 5.52 27.97 22.52
C ARG A 832 4.67 28.54 23.65
N TYR A 833 3.68 27.81 24.15
CA TYR A 833 2.93 28.22 25.33
C TYR A 833 3.85 28.33 26.57
N PRO A 834 3.68 29.35 27.45
CA PRO A 834 2.59 30.33 27.50
C PRO A 834 2.75 31.56 26.58
N GLU A 835 3.91 31.78 25.96
CA GLU A 835 4.16 32.94 25.11
C GLU A 835 3.28 32.94 23.85
N ASP A 836 3.09 31.77 23.23
CA ASP A 836 2.07 31.56 22.22
C ASP A 836 0.80 30.95 22.82
N ARG A 837 -0.25 31.76 22.89
CA ARG A 837 -1.57 31.36 23.39
C ARG A 837 -2.23 30.24 22.59
N TYR A 838 -1.71 29.86 21.42
CA TYR A 838 -2.19 28.75 20.60
C TYR A 838 -1.24 27.54 20.60
N ASN A 839 -0.19 27.55 21.44
CA ASN A 839 0.79 26.48 21.57
C ASN A 839 1.41 26.01 20.23
N ARG A 840 1.53 26.92 19.26
CA ARG A 840 2.30 26.69 18.04
C ARG A 840 3.79 26.65 18.40
N LEU A 841 4.54 25.82 17.70
CA LEU A 841 5.99 25.74 17.85
C LEU A 841 6.64 26.68 16.83
N TRP A 842 7.24 27.76 17.30
CA TRP A 842 8.06 28.63 16.47
C TRP A 842 9.52 28.28 16.65
N ASN A 843 10.10 27.66 15.62
CA ASN A 843 11.49 27.26 15.66
C ASN A 843 12.41 28.46 15.35
N PRO A 844 13.56 28.60 16.00
CA PRO A 844 14.55 29.60 15.60
C PRO A 844 15.17 29.20 14.25
N LEU A 845 15.35 30.15 13.33
CA LEU A 845 16.08 29.93 12.08
C LEU A 845 17.23 30.93 11.93
N ASN A 846 18.43 30.42 11.69
CA ASN A 846 19.61 31.22 11.36
C ASN A 846 19.72 31.39 9.85
N VAL A 847 19.80 32.65 9.39
CA VAL A 847 19.90 32.99 7.97
C VAL A 847 21.28 33.56 7.69
N SER A 848 22.02 32.93 6.78
CA SER A 848 23.36 33.38 6.37
C SER A 848 23.30 34.77 5.72
N ASN A 849 24.37 35.55 5.84
CA ASN A 849 24.47 36.90 5.29
C ASN A 849 23.40 37.89 5.82
N THR A 850 22.96 37.72 7.07
CA THR A 850 22.07 38.67 7.76
C THR A 850 22.65 39.08 9.12
N ILE A 851 22.16 40.20 9.66
CA ILE A 851 22.53 40.72 10.98
C ILE A 851 21.33 40.56 11.91
N VAL A 852 21.54 39.95 13.07
CA VAL A 852 20.49 39.85 14.10
C VAL A 852 20.39 41.18 14.85
N VAL A 853 19.17 41.69 14.97
CA VAL A 853 18.85 42.90 15.71
C VAL A 853 17.87 42.55 16.83
N THR A 854 18.16 43.04 18.03
CA THR A 854 17.31 42.84 19.22
C THR A 854 16.69 44.17 19.62
N GLY A 855 15.39 44.17 19.92
CA GLY A 855 14.68 45.36 20.33
C GLY A 855 15.13 45.90 21.68
N ASP A 856 15.04 47.22 21.85
CA ASP A 856 15.30 47.93 23.10
C ASP A 856 14.09 47.93 24.06
N PHE A 857 13.14 47.03 23.81
CA PHE A 857 11.89 46.89 24.55
C PHE A 857 11.62 45.43 24.92
N SER A 858 10.91 45.22 26.02
CA SER A 858 10.45 43.90 26.45
C SER A 858 9.03 43.58 25.99
N ASN A 859 8.23 44.60 25.64
CA ASN A 859 6.82 44.48 25.29
C ASN A 859 6.53 45.29 24.03
N LEU A 860 5.61 44.79 23.19
CA LEU A 860 5.14 45.46 21.97
C LEU A 860 3.65 45.20 21.78
N THR A 861 3.00 45.89 20.84
CA THR A 861 1.61 45.60 20.47
C THR A 861 1.57 44.85 19.15
N SER A 862 1.08 43.62 19.13
CA SER A 862 0.90 42.88 17.88
C SER A 862 -0.45 43.22 17.24
N THR A 863 -0.42 43.70 16.02
CA THR A 863 -1.60 43.86 15.13
C THR A 863 -1.54 42.91 13.93
N ALA A 864 -0.57 41.99 13.96
CA ALA A 864 -0.34 41.04 12.89
C ALA A 864 -1.52 40.09 12.71
N ILE A 865 -1.80 39.77 11.45
CA ILE A 865 -2.71 38.70 11.05
C ILE A 865 -2.27 37.37 11.68
N ASP A 866 -3.22 36.45 11.85
CA ASP A 866 -2.97 35.10 12.39
C ASP A 866 -2.32 35.07 13.79
N TYR A 867 -2.28 36.22 14.48
CA TYR A 867 -1.93 36.38 15.89
C TYR A 867 -0.61 35.69 16.34
N PRO A 868 0.53 35.87 15.66
CA PRO A 868 1.84 35.42 16.16
C PRO A 868 2.13 35.98 17.57
N PRO A 869 2.88 35.24 18.41
CA PRO A 869 3.20 35.68 19.76
C PRO A 869 4.09 36.94 19.73
N GLU A 870 3.93 37.83 20.70
CA GLU A 870 4.73 39.06 20.79
C GLU A 870 6.23 38.76 20.88
N SER A 871 6.62 37.67 21.55
CA SER A 871 8.01 37.22 21.64
C SER A 871 8.67 36.95 20.27
N ALA A 872 7.89 36.62 19.23
CA ALA A 872 8.41 36.43 17.87
C ALA A 872 8.81 37.75 17.17
N PHE A 873 8.49 38.91 17.75
CA PHE A 873 8.83 40.23 17.21
C PHE A 873 9.92 40.96 18.01
N LEU A 874 10.34 40.43 19.17
CA LEU A 874 11.38 41.06 20.00
C LEU A 874 12.76 41.05 19.33
N LYS A 875 12.97 40.13 18.39
CA LYS A 875 14.18 40.01 17.59
C LYS A 875 13.82 39.93 16.11
N ALA A 876 14.77 40.30 15.28
CA ALA A 876 14.64 40.28 13.84
C ALA A 876 15.99 40.09 13.16
N ILE A 877 15.97 39.85 11.86
CA ILE A 877 17.15 39.89 11.00
C ILE A 877 17.04 41.03 9.99
N GLU A 878 18.16 41.68 9.71
CA GLU A 878 18.29 42.70 8.66
C GLU A 878 19.42 42.37 7.68
N ALA A 879 19.34 42.95 6.48
CA ALA A 879 20.42 42.81 5.49
C ALA A 879 21.69 43.58 5.91
N PRO A 880 22.90 43.16 5.50
CA PRO A 880 24.15 43.77 5.97
C PRO A 880 24.38 45.22 5.52
N LYS A 881 23.67 45.64 4.47
CA LYS A 881 23.75 46.99 3.89
C LYS A 881 22.36 47.46 3.51
N SER A 882 22.10 48.76 3.59
CA SER A 882 20.82 49.38 3.21
C SER A 882 20.39 49.13 1.76
N THR A 883 21.32 48.77 0.88
CA THR A 883 21.07 48.43 -0.52
C THR A 883 20.92 46.93 -0.78
N SER A 884 21.18 46.08 0.22
CA SER A 884 21.14 44.63 0.06
C SER A 884 19.75 44.07 0.36
N PRO A 885 19.26 43.09 -0.41
CA PRO A 885 18.01 42.39 -0.09
C PRO A 885 18.21 41.33 0.99
N ILE A 886 17.11 40.87 1.60
CA ILE A 886 17.07 39.60 2.33
C ILE A 886 16.46 38.56 1.39
N SER A 887 17.10 37.40 1.22
CA SER A 887 16.57 36.27 0.43
C SER A 887 16.40 35.06 1.33
N LEU A 888 15.17 34.55 1.36
CA LEU A 888 14.79 33.34 2.10
C LEU A 888 14.38 32.29 1.08
N ARG A 889 14.99 31.10 1.15
CA ARG A 889 14.73 30.00 0.22
C ARG A 889 14.14 28.83 0.98
N PHE A 890 13.02 28.33 0.49
CA PHE A 890 12.31 27.19 1.05
C PHE A 890 12.12 26.14 -0.04
N LYS A 891 12.31 24.88 0.31
CA LYS A 891 12.12 23.74 -0.59
C LYS A 891 10.85 22.99 -0.22
N PHE A 892 10.17 22.44 -1.21
CA PHE A 892 8.93 21.70 -1.07
C PHE A 892 9.02 20.41 -1.88
N ASP A 893 8.60 19.31 -1.28
CA ASP A 893 8.66 17.98 -1.89
C ASP A 893 7.64 17.79 -3.02
N THR A 894 6.57 18.58 -3.07
CA THR A 894 5.47 18.41 -4.02
C THR A 894 5.31 19.60 -4.93
N SER A 895 5.24 19.38 -6.24
CA SER A 895 4.96 20.43 -7.20
C SER A 895 3.47 20.80 -7.26
N ASN A 896 3.18 22.10 -7.41
CA ASN A 896 1.87 22.63 -7.80
C ASN A 896 0.76 22.64 -6.72
N ARG A 897 1.13 22.67 -5.44
CA ARG A 897 0.17 22.90 -4.33
C ARG A 897 0.08 24.38 -3.96
N PHE A 898 -1.08 24.81 -3.46
CA PHE A 898 -1.24 26.16 -2.91
C PHE A 898 -0.47 26.29 -1.60
N ASN A 899 0.35 27.34 -1.49
CA ASN A 899 1.04 27.70 -0.27
C ASN A 899 0.41 28.96 0.30
N TYR A 900 0.12 28.93 1.60
CA TYR A 900 -0.27 30.08 2.40
C TYR A 900 0.96 30.60 3.13
N VAL A 901 1.38 31.82 2.79
CA VAL A 901 2.61 32.43 3.31
C VAL A 901 2.24 33.66 4.13
N SER A 902 2.61 33.67 5.40
CA SER A 902 2.50 34.82 6.30
C SER A 902 3.89 35.29 6.72
N LEU A 903 4.17 36.57 6.50
CA LEU A 903 5.45 37.21 6.79
C LEU A 903 5.24 38.27 7.85
N TYR A 904 6.05 38.25 8.90
CA TYR A 904 5.89 39.07 10.09
C TYR A 904 7.12 39.94 10.33
N TYR A 905 6.89 41.21 10.66
CA TYR A 905 7.95 42.20 10.86
C TYR A 905 7.54 43.21 11.92
N SER A 906 8.55 43.76 12.60
CA SER A 906 8.42 44.91 13.49
C SER A 906 9.68 45.77 13.38
N GLU A 907 9.54 47.09 13.56
CA GLU A 907 10.72 47.92 13.76
C GLU A 907 11.17 47.76 15.22
N VAL A 908 12.36 47.20 15.40
CA VAL A 908 12.90 46.85 16.71
C VAL A 908 13.77 47.98 17.29
N LEU A 909 14.17 48.97 16.47
CA LEU A 909 14.99 50.10 16.90
C LEU A 909 14.25 51.44 16.76
N VAL A 910 14.55 52.39 17.65
CA VAL A 910 14.10 53.78 17.47
C VAL A 910 14.93 54.42 16.35
N LEU A 911 14.28 54.73 15.23
CA LEU A 911 14.93 55.38 14.10
C LEU A 911 15.27 56.85 14.41
N GLN A 912 16.48 57.27 14.05
CA GLN A 912 16.86 58.69 14.08
C GLN A 912 16.04 59.52 13.08
N PRO A 913 15.93 60.85 13.23
CA PRO A 913 15.13 61.69 12.32
C PRO A 913 15.53 61.63 10.84
N ASN A 914 16.77 61.24 10.54
CA ASN A 914 17.30 61.04 9.18
C ASN A 914 17.27 59.58 8.71
N GLU A 915 16.79 58.67 9.56
CA GLU A 915 16.69 57.25 9.27
C GLU A 915 15.29 56.88 8.80
N THR A 916 15.22 56.05 7.77
CA THR A 916 13.99 55.53 7.21
C THR A 916 14.21 54.08 6.80
N ARG A 917 13.25 53.23 7.14
CA ARG A 917 13.21 51.84 6.69
C ARG A 917 11.99 51.62 5.82
N SER A 918 12.21 51.23 4.58
CA SER A 918 11.13 50.85 3.67
C SER A 918 11.58 49.80 2.67
N PHE A 919 10.75 48.79 2.43
CA PHE A 919 11.06 47.69 1.55
C PHE A 919 9.79 47.14 0.88
N SER A 920 9.96 46.37 -0.20
CA SER A 920 8.91 45.59 -0.85
C SER A 920 9.20 44.10 -0.68
N ILE A 921 8.16 43.28 -0.67
CA ILE A 921 8.27 41.83 -0.59
C ILE A 921 7.92 41.24 -1.95
N HIS A 922 8.81 40.40 -2.45
CA HIS A 922 8.58 39.60 -3.65
C HIS A 922 8.54 38.13 -3.25
N VAL A 923 7.52 37.42 -3.68
CA VAL A 923 7.43 35.97 -3.56
C VAL A 923 7.56 35.40 -4.95
N ASP A 924 8.65 34.67 -5.19
CA ASP A 924 9.01 34.09 -6.48
C ASP A 924 9.01 35.11 -7.64
N GLY A 925 9.64 36.25 -7.38
CA GLY A 925 9.75 37.36 -8.33
C GLY A 925 8.47 38.19 -8.50
N LYS A 926 7.34 37.77 -7.92
CA LYS A 926 6.09 38.55 -7.93
C LYS A 926 6.05 39.51 -6.75
N ASP A 927 5.98 40.81 -7.05
CA ASP A 927 5.78 41.87 -6.05
C ASP A 927 4.37 41.74 -5.44
N LEU A 928 4.26 41.83 -4.12
CA LEU A 928 2.98 41.90 -3.41
C LEU A 928 2.24 43.24 -3.64
N GLY A 929 2.93 44.24 -4.20
CA GLY A 929 2.31 45.45 -4.73
C GLY A 929 2.11 46.57 -3.71
N PHE A 930 2.78 46.50 -2.55
CA PHE A 930 2.74 47.54 -1.53
C PHE A 930 4.09 47.72 -0.84
N THR A 931 4.35 48.95 -0.40
CA THR A 931 5.56 49.30 0.36
C THR A 931 5.35 49.10 1.84
N ILE A 932 6.26 48.37 2.47
CA ILE A 932 6.26 48.13 3.92
C ILE A 932 7.12 49.19 4.60
N ARG A 933 6.57 49.76 5.68
CA ARG A 933 7.25 50.67 6.60
C ARG A 933 6.96 50.20 8.03
N PRO A 934 7.82 49.34 8.61
CA PRO A 934 7.55 48.76 9.92
C PRO A 934 7.47 49.85 10.99
N ARG A 935 6.53 49.70 11.92
CA ARG A 935 6.34 50.66 13.02
C ARG A 935 7.05 50.19 14.29
N TYR A 936 7.68 51.14 14.99
CA TYR A 936 8.40 50.86 16.23
C TYR A 936 7.45 50.32 17.30
N ARG A 937 7.80 49.19 17.93
CA ARG A 937 6.98 48.46 18.93
C ARG A 937 5.62 47.99 18.44
N ILE A 938 5.43 47.84 17.13
CA ILE A 938 4.20 47.26 16.58
C ILE A 938 4.57 46.06 15.72
N GLY A 939 4.05 44.89 16.10
CA GLY A 939 4.14 43.68 15.30
C GLY A 939 3.11 43.73 14.19
N GLU A 940 3.56 43.61 12.95
CA GLU A 940 2.74 43.66 11.75
C GLU A 940 3.02 42.45 10.87
N GLY A 941 2.11 42.15 9.94
CA GLY A 941 2.32 41.04 9.03
C GLY A 941 1.45 41.11 7.79
N VAL A 942 1.88 40.39 6.77
CA VAL A 942 1.21 40.30 5.48
C VAL A 942 1.10 38.85 5.06
N ARG A 943 0.02 38.52 4.35
CA ARG A 943 -0.20 37.19 3.80
C ARG A 943 -0.33 37.22 2.29
N THR A 944 0.05 36.11 1.67
CA THR A 944 -0.21 35.84 0.27
C THR A 944 -0.45 34.36 0.05
N THR A 945 -1.06 34.03 -1.09
CA THR A 945 -1.18 32.65 -1.57
C THR A 945 -0.46 32.51 -2.90
N THR A 946 0.28 31.42 -3.07
CA THR A 946 1.04 31.14 -4.30
C THR A 946 0.95 29.66 -4.66
N SER A 947 1.00 29.32 -5.95
CA SER A 947 0.94 27.95 -6.48
C SER A 947 2.20 27.70 -7.29
N LEU A 948 3.22 27.09 -6.67
CA LEU A 948 4.53 26.93 -7.31
C LEU A 948 5.16 25.57 -6.96
N SER A 949 6.05 25.12 -7.84
CA SER A 949 6.72 23.82 -7.76
C SER A 949 8.16 23.92 -7.26
N GLY A 950 8.53 23.06 -6.31
CA GLY A 950 9.92 22.84 -5.89
C GLY A 950 10.44 23.89 -4.92
N ASN A 951 10.93 25.03 -5.41
CA ASN A 951 11.58 26.03 -4.57
C ASN A 951 10.76 27.32 -4.50
N MET A 952 10.58 27.86 -3.29
CA MET A 952 10.03 29.19 -3.06
C MET A 952 11.15 30.12 -2.63
N ASN A 953 11.27 31.26 -3.31
CA ASN A 953 12.21 32.31 -3.00
C ASN A 953 11.44 33.57 -2.58
N ILE A 954 11.58 33.95 -1.31
CA ILE A 954 11.01 35.18 -0.76
C ILE A 954 12.13 36.20 -0.64
N VAL A 955 11.98 37.33 -1.32
CA VAL A 955 13.00 38.38 -1.36
C VAL A 955 12.42 39.71 -0.88
N LEU A 956 13.07 40.31 0.11
CA LEU A 956 12.75 41.65 0.60
C LEU A 956 13.73 42.63 -0.05
N TYR A 957 13.22 43.52 -0.91
CA TYR A 957 14.02 44.52 -1.60
C TYR A 957 13.93 45.89 -0.92
N PRO A 958 15.05 46.58 -0.64
CA PRO A 958 15.00 47.93 -0.12
C PRO A 958 14.39 48.91 -1.13
N MET A 959 13.51 49.80 -0.67
CA MET A 959 12.92 50.82 -1.52
C MET A 959 13.90 51.97 -1.78
N LYS A 960 13.77 52.63 -2.94
CA LYS A 960 14.53 53.84 -3.27
C LYS A 960 14.24 54.93 -2.24
N GLY A 961 15.28 55.34 -1.50
CA GLY A 961 15.19 56.35 -0.43
C GLY A 961 15.20 55.77 0.99
N SER A 962 15.10 54.44 1.16
CA SER A 962 15.36 53.79 2.46
C SER A 962 16.82 53.98 2.85
N THR A 963 17.08 54.48 4.05
CA THR A 963 18.45 54.62 4.58
C THR A 963 18.89 53.39 5.39
N LEU A 964 17.94 52.58 5.84
CA LEU A 964 18.17 51.31 6.54
C LEU A 964 17.78 50.08 5.69
N PRO A 965 18.39 48.91 5.94
CA PRO A 965 18.12 47.67 5.21
C PRO A 965 16.68 47.14 5.42
N PRO A 966 16.20 46.16 4.63
CA PRO A 966 14.98 45.44 4.95
C PRO A 966 15.10 44.68 6.29
N ILE A 967 13.98 44.38 6.95
CA ILE A 967 13.93 43.68 8.23
C ILE A 967 12.77 42.67 8.26
N ILE A 968 12.97 41.53 8.91
CA ILE A 968 11.92 40.51 9.13
C ILE A 968 12.09 39.84 10.50
N SER A 969 10.97 39.58 11.18
CA SER A 969 10.94 39.02 12.53
C SER A 969 10.55 37.55 12.56
N ALA A 970 9.56 37.14 11.77
CA ALA A 970 9.09 35.76 11.73
C ALA A 970 8.38 35.41 10.41
N ILE A 971 8.14 34.12 10.18
CA ILE A 971 7.45 33.60 9.00
C ILE A 971 6.66 32.33 9.31
N GLU A 972 5.52 32.17 8.64
CA GLU A 972 4.75 30.92 8.56
C GLU A 972 4.46 30.56 7.11
N ILE A 973 4.66 29.30 6.76
CA ILE A 973 4.33 28.75 5.44
C ILE A 973 3.57 27.44 5.66
N TYR A 974 2.37 27.37 5.09
CA TYR A 974 1.59 26.14 5.02
C TYR A 974 1.37 25.72 3.58
N THR A 975 1.42 24.42 3.35
CA THR A 975 1.13 23.82 2.04
C THR A 975 -0.22 23.11 2.09
N ALA A 976 -1.08 23.36 1.11
CA ALA A 976 -2.38 22.71 1.03
C ALA A 976 -2.24 21.22 0.70
N SER A 977 -3.21 20.43 1.14
CA SER A 977 -3.48 19.08 0.65
C SER A 977 -4.17 19.09 -0.71
N PRO A 978 -4.25 17.94 -1.40
CA PRO A 978 -5.24 17.72 -2.45
C PRO A 978 -6.65 17.95 -1.91
N GLN A 979 -7.63 18.03 -2.81
CA GLN A 979 -9.03 18.15 -2.43
C GLN A 979 -9.43 17.02 -1.49
N LEU A 980 -9.90 17.36 -0.27
CA LEU A 980 -10.37 16.38 0.70
C LEU A 980 -11.58 15.63 0.14
N ALA A 981 -11.68 14.34 0.47
CA ALA A 981 -12.79 13.49 0.10
C ALA A 981 -14.12 14.10 0.54
N THR A 982 -15.01 14.36 -0.41
CA THR A 982 -16.32 14.97 -0.15
C THR A 982 -17.28 14.02 0.55
N THR A 983 -17.04 12.73 0.44
CA THR A 983 -17.91 11.64 0.90
C THR A 983 -17.06 10.52 1.50
N GLY A 984 -17.62 9.82 2.49
CA GLY A 984 -17.02 8.64 3.10
C GLY A 984 -17.61 7.35 2.58
N THR A 985 -17.31 6.25 3.29
CA THR A 985 -18.03 4.99 3.11
C THR A 985 -19.54 5.20 3.20
N HIS A 986 -20.28 4.51 2.34
CA HIS A 986 -21.71 4.73 2.20
C HIS A 986 -22.47 4.49 3.51
N LYS A 987 -23.43 5.37 3.80
CA LYS A 987 -24.15 5.38 5.08
C LYS A 987 -24.81 4.04 5.43
N ASP A 988 -25.44 3.39 4.45
CA ASP A 988 -26.04 2.06 4.65
C ASP A 988 -25.01 1.03 5.16
N ASP A 989 -23.75 1.12 4.71
CA ASP A 989 -22.71 0.18 5.11
C ASP A 989 -22.18 0.54 6.51
N LEU A 990 -21.98 1.83 6.81
CA LEU A 990 -21.65 2.32 8.15
C LEU A 990 -22.69 1.91 9.20
N ASP A 991 -23.98 2.09 8.89
CA ASP A 991 -25.08 1.70 9.77
C ASP A 991 -25.11 0.16 9.94
N GLY A 992 -24.72 -0.61 8.92
CA GLY A 992 -24.59 -2.08 8.99
C GLY A 992 -23.45 -2.55 9.89
N LEU A 993 -22.26 -1.98 9.71
CA LEU A 993 -21.09 -2.24 10.55
C LEU A 993 -21.34 -1.86 12.00
N ALA A 994 -21.98 -0.72 12.26
CA ALA A 994 -22.34 -0.29 13.61
C ALA A 994 -23.23 -1.32 14.33
N ILE A 995 -24.14 -2.00 13.62
CA ILE A 995 -24.94 -3.09 14.19
C ILE A 995 -24.06 -4.30 14.55
N LEU A 996 -23.14 -4.69 13.67
CA LEU A 996 -22.20 -5.80 13.94
C LEU A 996 -21.34 -5.51 15.17
N MET A 997 -20.76 -4.31 15.27
CA MET A 997 -19.90 -3.90 16.38
C MET A 997 -20.65 -3.77 17.72
N ARG A 998 -21.93 -3.35 17.70
CA ARG A 998 -22.77 -3.34 18.91
C ARG A 998 -23.14 -4.75 19.38
N THR A 999 -23.23 -5.70 18.45
CA THR A 999 -23.65 -7.07 18.76
C THR A 999 -22.47 -7.93 19.21
N PHE A 1000 -21.34 -7.84 18.51
CA PHE A 1000 -20.15 -8.65 18.76
C PHE A 1000 -19.07 -7.82 19.43
N LYS A 1001 -18.76 -8.13 20.69
CA LYS A 1001 -17.71 -7.44 21.46
C LYS A 1001 -16.34 -7.56 20.80
N GLN A 1002 -16.08 -8.67 20.13
CA GLN A 1002 -14.85 -8.99 19.40
C GLN A 1002 -14.58 -8.02 18.24
N LEU A 1003 -15.62 -7.37 17.70
CA LEU A 1003 -15.52 -6.41 16.61
C LEU A 1003 -15.47 -4.94 17.10
N GLN A 1004 -15.47 -4.71 18.41
CA GLN A 1004 -15.38 -3.37 18.97
C GLN A 1004 -13.97 -2.79 18.85
N GLY A 1005 -13.86 -1.47 18.99
CA GLY A 1005 -12.58 -0.75 18.93
C GLY A 1005 -12.03 -0.50 17.52
N TRP A 1006 -12.79 -0.79 16.47
CA TRP A 1006 -12.52 -0.28 15.12
C TRP A 1006 -13.18 1.10 14.96
N THR A 1007 -12.42 2.09 14.51
CA THR A 1007 -12.84 3.49 14.42
C THR A 1007 -12.30 4.11 13.13
N GLY A 1008 -12.77 5.31 12.77
CA GLY A 1008 -12.47 5.94 11.48
C GLY A 1008 -13.31 5.40 10.31
N ASP A 1009 -13.03 5.87 9.10
CA ASP A 1009 -13.71 5.39 7.90
C ASP A 1009 -13.20 3.98 7.51
N PRO A 1010 -14.09 2.99 7.32
CA PRO A 1010 -13.68 1.60 7.09
C PRO A 1010 -13.08 1.33 5.72
N CYS A 1011 -13.41 2.13 4.70
CA CYS A 1011 -12.94 1.93 3.32
C CYS A 1011 -11.90 2.95 2.86
N LEU A 1012 -11.74 4.07 3.58
CA LEU A 1012 -10.87 5.18 3.18
C LEU A 1012 -9.75 5.46 4.18
N PRO A 1013 -8.51 5.69 3.68
CA PRO A 1013 -8.10 5.62 2.27
C PRO A 1013 -8.06 4.16 1.76
N MET A 1014 -8.09 3.97 0.43
CA MET A 1014 -8.24 2.66 -0.22
C MET A 1014 -7.21 1.61 0.22
N TYR A 1015 -5.98 2.05 0.49
CA TYR A 1015 -4.88 1.18 0.91
C TYR A 1015 -4.88 0.87 2.42
N SER A 1016 -5.83 1.43 3.18
CA SER A 1016 -5.88 1.34 4.65
C SER A 1016 -7.27 0.96 5.16
N THR A 1017 -7.91 -0.05 4.57
CA THR A 1017 -9.21 -0.56 5.05
C THR A 1017 -9.11 -1.28 6.39
N TRP A 1018 -10.23 -1.59 7.05
CA TRP A 1018 -10.20 -2.49 8.20
C TRP A 1018 -9.85 -3.93 7.78
N ASP A 1019 -9.11 -4.64 8.63
CA ASP A 1019 -8.47 -5.94 8.30
C ASP A 1019 -9.45 -7.05 7.86
N TRP A 1020 -10.69 -6.98 8.33
CA TRP A 1020 -11.70 -8.02 8.12
C TRP A 1020 -12.79 -7.61 7.11
N LEU A 1021 -12.58 -6.54 6.34
CA LEU A 1021 -13.53 -6.14 5.29
C LEU A 1021 -12.83 -5.72 4.01
N TYR A 1022 -13.59 -5.74 2.91
CA TYR A 1022 -13.14 -5.24 1.62
C TYR A 1022 -14.21 -4.35 1.00
N CYS A 1023 -13.76 -3.34 0.27
CA CYS A 1023 -14.61 -2.33 -0.32
C CYS A 1023 -14.48 -2.30 -1.85
N SER A 1024 -15.57 -1.92 -2.53
CA SER A 1024 -15.57 -1.57 -3.94
C SER A 1024 -15.54 -0.06 -4.11
N TYR A 1025 -14.83 0.39 -5.14
CA TYR A 1025 -14.62 1.81 -5.45
C TYR A 1025 -15.21 2.21 -6.82
N PHE A 1026 -16.04 1.34 -7.42
CA PHE A 1026 -16.65 1.58 -8.73
C PHE A 1026 -17.73 2.67 -8.75
N ASP A 1027 -18.33 2.98 -7.59
CA ASP A 1027 -19.34 4.04 -7.44
C ASP A 1027 -18.62 5.34 -7.00
N ILE A 1028 -18.54 6.32 -7.91
CA ILE A 1028 -17.65 7.49 -7.83
C ILE A 1028 -17.90 8.35 -6.57
N ASP A 1029 -19.12 8.30 -6.02
CA ASP A 1029 -19.52 9.16 -4.91
C ASP A 1029 -19.33 8.54 -3.53
N SER A 1030 -19.17 7.22 -3.37
CA SER A 1030 -19.05 6.62 -2.02
C SER A 1030 -18.62 5.14 -2.06
N PRO A 1031 -17.49 4.76 -1.43
CA PRO A 1031 -17.08 3.37 -1.34
C PRO A 1031 -18.12 2.50 -0.65
N ARG A 1032 -18.25 1.26 -1.13
CA ARG A 1032 -19.22 0.29 -0.63
C ARG A 1032 -18.52 -0.92 -0.04
N VAL A 1033 -18.97 -1.41 1.11
CA VAL A 1033 -18.44 -2.65 1.69
C VAL A 1033 -19.04 -3.85 0.94
N ILE A 1034 -18.18 -4.64 0.29
CA ILE A 1034 -18.60 -5.78 -0.53
C ILE A 1034 -18.28 -7.12 0.10
N SER A 1035 -17.35 -7.17 1.05
CA SER A 1035 -16.91 -8.41 1.68
C SER A 1035 -16.62 -8.21 3.17
N LEU A 1036 -16.99 -9.20 3.99
CA LEU A 1036 -16.68 -9.30 5.41
C LEU A 1036 -16.04 -10.66 5.71
N ALA A 1037 -14.77 -10.67 6.12
CA ALA A 1037 -13.97 -11.86 6.42
C ALA A 1037 -13.89 -12.10 7.94
N LEU A 1038 -14.95 -12.66 8.53
CA LEU A 1038 -15.13 -12.82 9.97
C LEU A 1038 -14.96 -14.28 10.46
N SER A 1039 -14.27 -15.13 9.69
CA SER A 1039 -14.02 -16.51 10.08
C SER A 1039 -13.12 -16.59 11.32
N GLY A 1040 -13.43 -17.45 12.28
CA GLY A 1040 -12.55 -17.69 13.43
C GLY A 1040 -12.37 -16.51 14.40
N HIS A 1041 -13.15 -15.44 14.24
CA HIS A 1041 -13.09 -14.24 15.08
C HIS A 1041 -13.65 -14.43 16.50
N GLY A 1042 -14.04 -15.66 16.85
CA GLY A 1042 -14.60 -15.99 18.17
C GLY A 1042 -15.96 -15.36 18.44
N LEU A 1043 -16.73 -15.02 17.38
CA LEU A 1043 -18.04 -14.38 17.51
C LEU A 1043 -19.04 -15.31 18.20
N ASP A 1044 -19.82 -14.81 19.15
CA ASP A 1044 -20.80 -15.56 19.92
C ASP A 1044 -22.18 -14.88 19.94
N GLY A 1045 -23.24 -15.67 20.14
CA GLY A 1045 -24.63 -15.19 20.15
C GLY A 1045 -25.30 -15.12 18.76
N PRO A 1046 -26.50 -14.50 18.67
CA PRO A 1046 -27.31 -14.52 17.46
C PRO A 1046 -26.86 -13.48 16.42
N LEU A 1047 -26.93 -13.84 15.13
CA LEU A 1047 -26.57 -12.93 14.05
C LEU A 1047 -27.55 -11.73 13.93
N PRO A 1048 -27.06 -10.47 13.94
CA PRO A 1048 -27.93 -9.31 13.93
C PRO A 1048 -28.45 -8.98 12.52
N LYS A 1049 -29.38 -8.02 12.43
CA LYS A 1049 -30.02 -7.61 11.16
C LYS A 1049 -29.31 -6.41 10.53
N PHE A 1050 -28.30 -6.65 9.69
CA PHE A 1050 -27.57 -5.64 8.90
C PHE A 1050 -28.04 -5.56 7.44
N LYS A 1051 -29.36 -5.69 7.21
CA LYS A 1051 -29.99 -5.74 5.87
C LYS A 1051 -29.74 -4.50 4.99
N GLN A 1052 -29.25 -3.42 5.57
CA GLN A 1052 -28.94 -2.17 4.88
C GLN A 1052 -27.71 -2.28 3.99
N MET A 1053 -26.76 -3.19 4.27
CA MET A 1053 -25.53 -3.38 3.48
C MET A 1053 -25.81 -4.01 2.11
N LYS A 1054 -26.44 -3.26 1.19
CA LYS A 1054 -26.97 -3.78 -0.08
C LYS A 1054 -25.90 -4.22 -1.07
N ALA A 1055 -24.69 -3.68 -0.96
CA ALA A 1055 -23.55 -4.03 -1.81
C ALA A 1055 -22.77 -5.24 -1.27
N LEU A 1056 -23.11 -5.73 -0.07
CA LEU A 1056 -22.43 -6.85 0.55
C LEU A 1056 -22.66 -8.13 -0.26
N ALA A 1057 -21.64 -8.50 -1.04
CA ALA A 1057 -21.63 -9.68 -1.89
C ALA A 1057 -21.08 -10.90 -1.16
N PHE A 1058 -20.25 -10.73 -0.13
CA PHE A 1058 -19.65 -11.84 0.61
C PHE A 1058 -19.59 -11.60 2.12
N ILE A 1059 -19.90 -12.64 2.90
CA ILE A 1059 -19.68 -12.64 4.35
C ILE A 1059 -19.28 -14.04 4.83
N ASP A 1060 -18.09 -14.15 5.43
CA ASP A 1060 -17.60 -15.37 6.06
C ASP A 1060 -17.73 -15.28 7.57
N LEU A 1061 -18.62 -16.07 8.15
CA LEU A 1061 -18.88 -16.21 9.58
C LEU A 1061 -18.46 -17.60 10.09
N SER A 1062 -17.65 -18.36 9.34
CA SER A 1062 -17.29 -19.73 9.71
C SER A 1062 -16.45 -19.82 10.98
N ASN A 1063 -16.44 -20.99 11.62
CA ASN A 1063 -15.60 -21.31 12.78
C ASN A 1063 -15.74 -20.33 13.95
N ASN A 1064 -16.96 -19.86 14.19
CA ASN A 1064 -17.33 -19.03 15.34
C ASN A 1064 -18.23 -19.83 16.30
N SER A 1065 -18.73 -19.17 17.34
CA SER A 1065 -19.67 -19.71 18.33
C SER A 1065 -21.08 -19.13 18.18
N LEU A 1066 -21.48 -18.77 16.95
CA LEU A 1066 -22.77 -18.15 16.67
C LEU A 1066 -23.94 -19.11 16.96
N ASP A 1067 -25.06 -18.57 17.45
CA ASP A 1067 -26.27 -19.31 17.81
C ASP A 1067 -27.55 -18.76 17.14
N GLY A 1068 -28.68 -19.41 17.41
CA GLY A 1068 -29.98 -18.99 16.86
C GLY A 1068 -30.17 -19.35 15.38
N LYS A 1069 -31.18 -18.76 14.73
CA LYS A 1069 -31.52 -19.03 13.32
C LYS A 1069 -30.79 -18.07 12.40
N ILE A 1070 -30.28 -18.57 11.27
CA ILE A 1070 -29.75 -17.72 10.19
C ILE A 1070 -30.86 -16.76 9.71
N PRO A 1071 -30.68 -15.44 9.83
CA PRO A 1071 -31.69 -14.48 9.45
C PRO A 1071 -32.11 -14.61 7.97
N SER A 1072 -33.42 -14.51 7.71
CA SER A 1072 -33.96 -14.64 6.35
C SER A 1072 -33.58 -13.48 5.43
N PHE A 1073 -33.22 -12.30 5.98
CA PHE A 1073 -32.81 -11.14 5.18
C PHE A 1073 -31.52 -11.39 4.39
N LEU A 1074 -30.60 -12.22 4.91
CA LEU A 1074 -29.38 -12.64 4.20
C LEU A 1074 -29.69 -13.41 2.90
N GLY A 1075 -30.94 -13.83 2.66
CA GLY A 1075 -31.35 -14.52 1.43
C GLY A 1075 -32.05 -13.57 0.47
N LYS A 1076 -32.19 -12.30 0.87
CA LYS A 1076 -32.82 -11.22 0.12
C LYS A 1076 -31.83 -10.13 -0.29
N LEU A 1077 -30.58 -10.19 0.19
CA LEU A 1077 -29.52 -9.32 -0.30
C LEU A 1077 -29.09 -9.82 -1.69
N PRO A 1078 -28.93 -8.91 -2.67
CA PRO A 1078 -28.51 -9.28 -4.02
C PRO A 1078 -27.10 -9.87 -3.98
N ASP A 1079 -26.90 -10.98 -4.70
CA ASP A 1079 -25.59 -11.63 -4.91
C ASP A 1079 -24.82 -12.06 -3.64
N ILE A 1080 -25.43 -12.00 -2.45
CA ILE A 1080 -24.74 -12.34 -1.20
C ILE A 1080 -24.40 -13.83 -1.10
N ARG A 1081 -23.14 -14.11 -0.84
CA ARG A 1081 -22.59 -15.41 -0.51
C ARG A 1081 -22.23 -15.42 0.96
N THR A 1082 -22.89 -16.29 1.72
CA THR A 1082 -22.70 -16.40 3.17
C THR A 1082 -22.07 -17.74 3.51
N LEU A 1083 -20.96 -17.70 4.25
CA LEU A 1083 -20.34 -18.87 4.83
C LEU A 1083 -20.58 -18.90 6.35
N VAL A 1084 -21.16 -19.96 6.90
CA VAL A 1084 -21.54 -20.07 8.33
C VAL A 1084 -21.14 -21.43 8.95
N THR A 1085 -20.32 -22.21 8.25
CA THR A 1085 -19.92 -23.56 8.70
C THR A 1085 -19.05 -23.51 9.96
N GLY A 1086 -19.03 -24.56 10.76
CA GLY A 1086 -18.20 -24.58 11.99
C GLY A 1086 -18.78 -23.80 13.17
N ASN A 1087 -20.02 -23.34 13.08
CA ASN A 1087 -20.80 -22.80 14.20
C ASN A 1087 -21.74 -23.88 14.76
N PRO A 1088 -21.41 -24.55 15.88
CA PRO A 1088 -22.17 -25.69 16.37
C PRO A 1088 -23.58 -25.34 16.88
N LEU A 1089 -23.83 -24.06 17.22
CA LEU A 1089 -25.08 -23.59 17.81
C LEU A 1089 -26.04 -22.93 16.79
N LEU A 1090 -25.60 -22.69 15.54
CA LEU A 1090 -26.46 -22.14 14.49
C LEU A 1090 -27.51 -23.17 14.04
N LEU A 1091 -28.78 -22.77 14.12
CA LEU A 1091 -29.91 -23.52 13.59
C LEU A 1091 -29.98 -23.32 12.06
N PRO A 1092 -29.87 -24.39 11.26
CA PRO A 1092 -29.88 -24.28 9.81
C PRO A 1092 -31.16 -23.61 9.29
N ARG A 1093 -30.99 -22.80 8.23
CA ARG A 1093 -32.07 -22.13 7.50
C ARG A 1093 -33.15 -23.15 7.14
N GLY A 1094 -34.32 -23.02 7.77
CA GLY A 1094 -35.44 -23.92 7.48
C GLY A 1094 -35.32 -25.33 8.05
N SER A 1095 -34.59 -25.55 9.15
CA SER A 1095 -34.99 -26.65 10.03
C SER A 1095 -36.30 -26.24 10.70
N ASN A 1096 -37.41 -26.51 10.03
CA ASN A 1096 -38.64 -26.86 10.71
C ASN A 1096 -38.30 -28.04 11.64
N LYS A 1097 -37.89 -27.74 12.88
CA LYS A 1097 -38.08 -28.65 14.03
C LYS A 1097 -39.59 -28.73 14.38
N ALA A 1098 -40.40 -28.82 13.34
CA ALA A 1098 -41.81 -29.15 13.32
C ALA A 1098 -42.10 -30.28 12.31
N LEU A 1099 -41.09 -30.88 11.67
CA LEU A 1099 -41.31 -32.00 10.74
C LEU A 1099 -40.26 -33.11 10.79
N ILE A 1100 -39.56 -33.33 11.91
CA ILE A 1100 -38.82 -34.59 12.16
C ILE A 1100 -38.95 -34.99 13.64
N ILE A 1101 -40.19 -35.18 14.12
CA ILE A 1101 -40.63 -36.28 15.02
C ILE A 1101 -42.05 -36.71 14.60
N GLY A 1102 -42.30 -36.81 13.28
CA GLY A 1102 -43.66 -37.06 12.80
C GLY A 1102 -43.81 -37.56 11.38
N LEU A 1103 -42.79 -38.18 10.79
CA LEU A 1103 -42.94 -38.91 9.52
C LEU A 1103 -42.10 -40.21 9.53
N ALA A 1104 -42.28 -41.01 10.58
CA ALA A 1104 -41.89 -42.42 10.60
C ALA A 1104 -43.11 -43.37 10.77
N THR A 1105 -44.34 -42.86 10.83
CA THR A 1105 -45.55 -43.71 10.96
C THR A 1105 -46.72 -43.11 10.19
N GLY A 1106 -46.61 -43.08 8.86
CA GLY A 1106 -47.63 -42.44 8.00
C GLY A 1106 -47.94 -43.16 6.70
N ILE A 1107 -47.37 -44.33 6.43
CA ILE A 1107 -47.85 -45.24 5.37
C ILE A 1107 -47.73 -46.65 5.94
N PRO A 1108 -48.73 -47.09 6.72
CA PRO A 1108 -49.55 -48.16 6.19
C PRO A 1108 -51.06 -48.01 6.47
N VAL A 1109 -51.55 -46.90 7.05
CA VAL A 1109 -52.98 -46.81 7.40
C VAL A 1109 -53.86 -46.55 6.16
N GLY A 1110 -53.43 -45.72 5.22
CA GLY A 1110 -54.18 -45.47 3.97
C GLY A 1110 -54.21 -46.67 3.02
N PHE A 1111 -53.11 -47.41 2.91
CA PHE A 1111 -53.03 -48.60 2.05
C PHE A 1111 -53.73 -49.81 2.69
N VAL A 1112 -53.69 -49.93 4.02
CA VAL A 1112 -54.46 -50.95 4.77
C VAL A 1112 -55.94 -50.58 4.81
N LEU A 1113 -56.35 -49.31 4.93
CA LEU A 1113 -57.75 -48.90 4.80
C LEU A 1113 -58.29 -49.10 3.38
N LEU A 1114 -57.46 -48.90 2.34
CA LEU A 1114 -57.86 -49.15 0.96
C LEU A 1114 -57.94 -50.65 0.65
N LEU A 1115 -57.06 -51.48 1.23
CA LEU A 1115 -57.16 -52.94 1.16
C LEU A 1115 -58.32 -53.49 2.02
N ILE A 1116 -58.61 -52.90 3.18
CA ILE A 1116 -59.79 -53.22 4.00
C ILE A 1116 -61.07 -52.78 3.31
N LEU A 1117 -61.10 -51.63 2.62
CA LEU A 1117 -62.25 -51.19 1.83
C LEU A 1117 -62.45 -52.08 0.60
N VAL A 1118 -61.39 -52.45 -0.11
CA VAL A 1118 -61.47 -53.38 -1.25
C VAL A 1118 -61.90 -54.78 -0.78
N TYR A 1119 -61.40 -55.25 0.37
CA TYR A 1119 -61.83 -56.50 1.00
C TYR A 1119 -63.26 -56.43 1.53
N TYR A 1120 -63.66 -55.31 2.13
CA TYR A 1120 -65.03 -55.04 2.61
C TYR A 1120 -66.03 -55.00 1.44
N PHE A 1121 -65.70 -54.36 0.31
CA PHE A 1121 -66.53 -54.38 -0.90
C PHE A 1121 -66.51 -55.74 -1.61
N TYR A 1122 -65.41 -56.50 -1.52
CA TYR A 1122 -65.33 -57.89 -2.00
C TYR A 1122 -66.19 -58.85 -1.16
N TRP A 1123 -66.22 -58.66 0.17
CA TRP A 1123 -67.00 -59.46 1.12
C TRP A 1123 -68.49 -59.08 1.14
N LYS A 1124 -68.83 -57.79 1.06
CA LYS A 1124 -70.21 -57.29 0.96
C LYS A 1124 -70.91 -57.69 -0.34
N LYS A 1125 -70.15 -58.13 -1.36
CA LYS A 1125 -70.68 -58.74 -2.60
C LYS A 1125 -70.99 -60.24 -2.46
N GLN A 1126 -70.56 -60.91 -1.37
CA GLN A 1126 -70.89 -62.31 -1.09
C GLN A 1126 -72.12 -62.51 -0.18
N GLU A 1127 -72.52 -61.52 0.63
CA GLU A 1127 -73.69 -61.63 1.53
C GLU A 1127 -75.06 -61.49 0.84
N ALA A 1128 -75.13 -61.33 -0.49
CA ALA A 1128 -76.40 -61.26 -1.21
C ALA A 1128 -76.97 -62.63 -1.64
N ARG A 1129 -76.38 -63.77 -1.26
CA ARG A 1129 -76.98 -65.08 -1.56
C ARG A 1129 -76.90 -66.04 -0.38
N THR A 1130 -78.09 -66.50 -0.02
CA THR A 1130 -78.43 -67.69 0.77
C THR A 1130 -78.14 -67.63 2.26
N ALA A 1131 -79.11 -67.00 2.93
CA ALA A 1131 -79.62 -67.43 4.22
C ALA A 1131 -80.29 -68.82 4.13
N VAL A 1132 -80.58 -69.35 5.32
CA VAL A 1132 -81.71 -70.23 5.69
C VAL A 1132 -81.38 -71.70 6.03
N THR A 1133 -81.22 -71.90 7.36
CA THR A 1133 -81.84 -72.93 8.25
C THR A 1133 -81.48 -74.40 8.10
N ALA A 1134 -81.51 -75.24 9.14
CA ALA A 1134 -81.61 -75.09 10.60
C ALA A 1134 -81.50 -76.52 11.19
N THR A 1135 -81.42 -76.56 12.53
CA THR A 1135 -82.01 -77.55 13.45
C THR A 1135 -81.34 -78.93 13.52
N GLU A 1136 -81.11 -79.56 14.66
CA GLU A 1136 -81.27 -79.28 16.10
C GLU A 1136 -80.82 -80.57 16.86
N VAL A 1137 -80.81 -80.52 18.19
CA VAL A 1137 -80.93 -81.65 19.16
C VAL A 1137 -79.60 -82.26 19.66
N VAL A 1138 -79.28 -82.41 20.96
CA VAL A 1138 -79.75 -81.89 22.27
C VAL A 1138 -78.87 -82.55 23.36
N TYR A 1139 -78.39 -81.75 24.32
CA TYR A 1139 -78.16 -81.99 25.77
C TYR A 1139 -77.28 -83.17 26.27
N THR A 1140 -76.61 -83.14 27.45
CA THR A 1140 -76.92 -82.57 28.79
C THR A 1140 -75.66 -82.49 29.67
N GLY A 1141 -75.68 -81.58 30.68
CA GLY A 1141 -75.08 -81.77 32.03
C GLY A 1141 -73.87 -80.89 32.36
N ARG A 1142 -74.03 -79.73 33.04
CA ARG A 1142 -74.00 -79.48 34.53
C ARG A 1142 -72.58 -79.60 35.13
N GLU A 1143 -72.07 -78.76 36.04
CA GLU A 1143 -72.63 -77.79 36.99
C GLU A 1143 -71.50 -76.93 37.63
N ALA A 1144 -71.89 -75.78 38.22
CA ALA A 1144 -71.37 -75.13 39.44
C ALA A 1144 -70.03 -74.33 39.49
N GLN A 1145 -70.19 -72.99 39.46
CA GLN A 1145 -69.89 -71.99 40.51
C GLN A 1145 -68.76 -72.22 41.53
N ALA A 1146 -67.85 -71.24 41.68
CA ALA A 1146 -67.78 -70.30 42.83
C ALA A 1146 -66.50 -69.41 42.84
N ARG A 1147 -66.71 -68.14 43.21
CA ARG A 1147 -65.81 -67.00 43.52
C ARG A 1147 -65.25 -67.11 44.97
N PRO A 1148 -64.57 -66.10 45.60
CA PRO A 1148 -63.54 -65.08 45.25
C PRO A 1148 -62.43 -65.05 46.39
N PRO A 1149 -61.82 -63.92 46.88
CA PRO A 1149 -61.59 -62.54 46.40
C PRO A 1149 -60.16 -61.95 46.60
N GLY A 1150 -59.98 -60.73 46.09
CA GLY A 1150 -59.18 -59.65 46.72
C GLY A 1150 -57.80 -59.40 46.10
N ASP A 1151 -57.37 -58.21 45.71
CA ASP A 1151 -58.00 -56.88 45.74
C ASP A 1151 -57.37 -55.97 44.68
N ASN A 1152 -58.12 -54.91 44.41
CA ASN A 1152 -57.99 -53.88 43.40
C ASN A 1152 -57.06 -52.72 43.82
N VAL A 1153 -56.31 -52.17 42.83
CA VAL A 1153 -56.30 -50.72 42.46
C VAL A 1153 -55.57 -49.78 43.47
N THR A 1154 -54.91 -48.64 43.20
CA THR A 1154 -54.81 -47.57 42.16
C THR A 1154 -53.56 -46.75 42.56
N ILE A 1155 -52.72 -46.26 41.64
CA ILE A 1155 -52.56 -44.84 41.19
C ILE A 1155 -52.38 -43.80 42.33
N ASN A 1156 -51.26 -43.07 42.41
CA ASN A 1156 -51.00 -41.68 41.95
C ASN A 1156 -49.72 -41.24 42.73
N VAL A 1157 -48.85 -40.29 42.35
CA VAL A 1157 -49.01 -38.91 41.90
C VAL A 1157 -47.68 -38.46 41.25
N SER A 1158 -47.80 -37.46 40.39
CA SER A 1158 -46.82 -36.56 39.76
C SER A 1158 -45.81 -35.82 40.67
N SER A 1159 -44.85 -35.15 39.99
CA SER A 1159 -43.95 -34.05 40.41
C SER A 1159 -42.99 -34.37 41.56
N GLU A 1160 -41.75 -33.88 41.61
CA GLU A 1160 -41.11 -32.70 41.00
C GLU A 1160 -39.60 -32.96 40.87
#